data_AF-A0A934RMY6-F1
#
_entry.id   AF-A0A934RMY6-F1
#
_cell.length_a   1.000
_cell.length_b   1.000
_cell.length_c   1.000
_cell.angle_alpha   90.00
_cell.angle_beta   90.00
_cell.angle_gamma   90.00
#
_symmetry.space_group_name_H-M   'P 1'
#
loop_
_entity.id
_entity.type
_entity.pdbx_description
1 polymer ?
#
loop_
_entity_poly.entity_id
_entity_poly.type
_entity_poly.pdbx_seq_one_letter_code
_entity_poly.pdbx_strand_id
1 'polypeptide(L)'
;MTADFLPSDSTEEEYREAVALSGKLVDYAQFDLVAGKDGFSSFRNHLTPYSFGVLADVRKGGLKRDLSSLFNRKDGIPDELGGKDGRLYQSTHGLTGPSDPYWSALASYHNIYQDLTNPDDSPTLGLALKESKKINDLTPEKSFSPVPVISKIEMLYSFVNRDSHWWGDYMGHLVYTPLVTLHNPYNTSISFERFKVAIGKVPVGVRLNINRQAQSRSLVPLSDMFVHAGPRQKEGRFLLDIARWPSPFSSQPRGSIVLKPGQSMICGPYLNPNSILANQIGDSNPGETQFTNWGNQLVDKEMKARPGFYGRCVGFDLDWITPTHAPYDTSPSMQSDGQGVCLLKATDQMSIDFGFVDQAENPMGEFKVEAEVYSNGEWQSYGGLSFRFNDDEDLQDLMGKKSYRYPQSGSFSVLEAYVPNSEPLKDHARAKTFAVFSAYARTTNGGVYETGRRDEVKGALNSLKDGRLAGKPFLHHNPATPVVSIDLATRKAGSLSHEMNLQAFASNGDAEDYLISDAEYRTPFIYGNTSFTGIKNGTLFEIPSGPMLAISDFRRSNALRSSYLPAFVQPIGNSGVSPLMNTDRVIESNDQVSGFPLLDHSVLANHALYDGFYFSSVVDHGARTSEDIWSDYVEKGEPLLSQSLKLHLPNGTSRSDAKEVFSEQESERHLLLAEYQMTSAPFNVNSTSREAWKAVLGTLKGSDLVTLWGKSAELARRQANGVPILGMTLPNGEEISQPVDFEQADDERTNEWNGYQELSEQELESLAAEIVQEVRARGPFLSLSEFVNRRVEGQSELSRGGALDSAIRKSGINEKLFIDQVPVDIRDISDPEVYPYTTPEVATGNPAEGAPSWITQGDVLKLLEPGATVRSDTFVIRTMGEARDNNGNILATVYAEAVVQRFPDYVDSSLRPSDWLDSLDEAVAINRRFGRKLKMLSFRWLHPSEV
;
A
#
# COMPACT_ATOMS: atom_id res chain seq x y z
N MET A 1 45.87 -14.18 -5.79
CA MET A 1 46.09 -15.34 -4.90
C MET A 1 45.76 -16.58 -5.68
N THR A 2 46.68 -17.55 -5.71
CA THR A 2 46.56 -18.84 -6.41
C THR A 2 45.62 -19.77 -5.65
N ALA A 3 44.76 -20.49 -6.37
CA ALA A 3 43.73 -21.36 -5.83
C ALA A 3 44.29 -22.74 -5.41
N ASP A 4 45.05 -22.78 -4.31
CA ASP A 4 45.67 -24.00 -3.74
C ASP A 4 44.91 -24.56 -2.52
N PHE A 5 43.58 -24.51 -2.48
CA PHE A 5 42.78 -24.95 -1.30
C PHE A 5 41.73 -26.05 -1.58
N LEU A 6 41.80 -26.82 -2.66
CA LEU A 6 40.83 -27.92 -2.84
C LEU A 6 41.23 -29.17 -2.01
N PRO A 7 40.34 -29.75 -1.17
CA PRO A 7 40.62 -30.99 -0.43
C PRO A 7 40.67 -32.22 -1.37
N SER A 8 41.47 -33.24 -1.01
CA SER A 8 41.56 -34.52 -1.73
C SER A 8 40.95 -35.68 -0.92
N ASP A 9 40.30 -36.58 -1.62
CA ASP A 9 39.41 -37.68 -1.21
C ASP A 9 40.03 -39.06 -1.52
N SER A 10 41.24 -39.31 -1.01
CA SER A 10 42.11 -40.38 -1.49
C SER A 10 41.76 -41.84 -1.10
N THR A 11 40.72 -42.12 -0.30
CA THR A 11 40.37 -43.51 0.07
C THR A 11 38.86 -43.84 0.14
N GLU A 12 38.51 -45.08 -0.21
CA GLU A 12 37.13 -45.58 -0.30
C GLU A 12 36.46 -45.86 1.06
N GLU A 13 37.25 -46.03 2.12
CA GLU A 13 36.75 -46.30 3.48
C GLU A 13 36.32 -44.99 4.17
N GLU A 14 37.08 -43.90 3.98
CA GLU A 14 36.71 -42.53 4.39
C GLU A 14 35.46 -42.03 3.63
N TYR A 15 35.31 -42.43 2.37
CA TYR A 15 34.11 -42.19 1.55
C TYR A 15 32.85 -42.88 2.09
N ARG A 16 32.96 -44.13 2.57
CA ARG A 16 31.79 -44.88 3.08
C ARG A 16 31.30 -44.41 4.45
N GLU A 17 32.20 -43.93 5.32
CA GLU A 17 31.80 -43.33 6.62
C GLU A 17 31.13 -41.95 6.45
N ALA A 18 31.52 -41.17 5.43
CA ALA A 18 30.99 -39.83 5.16
C ALA A 18 29.56 -39.82 4.55
N VAL A 19 29.21 -40.81 3.71
CA VAL A 19 27.90 -40.91 3.04
C VAL A 19 26.72 -41.00 4.03
N ALA A 20 26.93 -41.53 5.24
CA ALA A 20 25.90 -41.67 6.27
C ALA A 20 25.43 -40.33 6.88
N LEU A 21 26.15 -39.23 6.67
CA LEU A 21 25.86 -37.89 7.23
C LEU A 21 25.24 -36.91 6.21
N SER A 22 25.08 -37.32 4.95
CA SER A 22 24.73 -36.47 3.78
C SER A 22 23.29 -35.92 3.72
N GLY A 23 22.44 -36.19 4.73
CA GLY A 23 21.01 -35.88 4.68
C GLY A 23 20.56 -34.50 5.19
N LYS A 24 21.47 -33.57 5.49
CA LYS A 24 21.10 -32.25 6.07
C LYS A 24 21.97 -31.11 5.54
N LEU A 25 21.56 -30.49 4.45
CA LEU A 25 21.97 -29.12 4.08
C LEU A 25 20.73 -28.22 4.20
N VAL A 26 20.88 -27.07 4.87
CA VAL A 26 19.73 -26.29 5.37
C VAL A 26 19.53 -24.94 4.64
N ASP A 27 20.55 -24.35 3.99
CA ASP A 27 20.44 -23.08 3.21
C ASP A 27 21.72 -22.74 2.39
N TYR A 28 21.69 -21.72 1.50
CA TYR A 28 22.83 -21.24 0.68
C TYR A 28 23.98 -20.62 1.50
N ALA A 29 23.69 -20.00 2.66
CA ALA A 29 24.71 -19.34 3.49
C ALA A 29 25.64 -20.35 4.19
N GLN A 30 25.12 -21.55 4.47
CA GLN A 30 25.89 -22.68 4.98
C GLN A 30 26.79 -23.34 3.91
N PHE A 31 26.62 -23.05 2.62
CA PHE A 31 27.46 -23.64 1.57
C PHE A 31 28.94 -23.25 1.73
N ASP A 32 29.24 -21.99 2.03
CA ASP A 32 30.63 -21.53 2.21
C ASP A 32 31.29 -22.11 3.47
N LEU A 33 30.50 -22.40 4.51
CA LEU A 33 30.98 -23.03 5.76
C LEU A 33 31.25 -24.54 5.60
N VAL A 34 30.67 -25.17 4.58
CA VAL A 34 30.75 -26.63 4.34
C VAL A 34 31.58 -26.95 3.09
N ALA A 35 32.10 -25.95 2.38
CA ALA A 35 32.89 -26.07 1.14
C ALA A 35 34.18 -26.92 1.23
N GLY A 36 34.44 -27.57 2.37
CA GLY A 36 35.47 -28.58 2.58
C GLY A 36 34.98 -29.98 2.99
N LYS A 37 33.68 -30.34 2.84
CA LYS A 37 33.14 -31.66 3.21
C LYS A 37 32.26 -32.29 2.11
N ASP A 38 32.37 -33.60 1.90
CA ASP A 38 31.80 -34.39 0.77
C ASP A 38 30.27 -34.45 0.63
N GLY A 39 29.50 -33.75 1.47
CA GLY A 39 28.06 -33.52 1.24
C GLY A 39 27.76 -32.68 -0.02
N PHE A 40 28.79 -32.12 -0.65
CA PHE A 40 28.71 -31.25 -1.82
C PHE A 40 28.54 -31.98 -3.17
N SER A 41 28.96 -33.25 -3.28
CA SER A 41 29.02 -33.93 -4.59
C SER A 41 27.65 -34.10 -5.26
N SER A 42 26.60 -34.34 -4.48
CA SER A 42 25.21 -34.47 -4.96
C SER A 42 24.63 -33.14 -5.47
N PHE A 43 25.10 -32.00 -4.94
CA PHE A 43 24.61 -30.66 -5.32
C PHE A 43 25.54 -29.92 -6.29
N ARG A 44 26.72 -30.48 -6.61
CA ARG A 44 27.71 -29.89 -7.53
C ARG A 44 27.12 -29.55 -8.91
N ASN A 45 26.14 -30.33 -9.38
CA ASN A 45 25.46 -30.11 -10.66
C ASN A 45 24.33 -29.08 -10.57
N HIS A 46 23.99 -28.62 -9.36
CA HIS A 46 22.88 -27.73 -9.09
C HIS A 46 23.33 -26.32 -8.68
N LEU A 47 24.51 -26.17 -8.07
CA LEU A 47 24.97 -24.93 -7.45
C LEU A 47 26.43 -24.60 -7.77
N THR A 48 26.73 -23.30 -7.91
CA THR A 48 28.07 -22.77 -8.20
C THR A 48 28.43 -21.61 -7.25
N PRO A 49 28.68 -21.88 -5.95
CA PRO A 49 28.82 -20.83 -4.92
C PRO A 49 30.08 -19.97 -5.08
N TYR A 50 31.09 -20.44 -5.81
CA TYR A 50 32.36 -19.74 -6.03
C TYR A 50 32.37 -18.84 -7.27
N SER A 51 31.23 -18.69 -7.97
CA SER A 51 31.15 -17.92 -9.21
C SER A 51 31.09 -16.41 -8.96
N PHE A 52 31.44 -15.60 -9.97
CA PHE A 52 31.23 -14.16 -9.93
C PHE A 52 30.53 -13.67 -11.20
N GLY A 53 29.57 -12.77 -11.01
CA GLY A 53 28.76 -12.12 -12.02
C GLY A 53 29.19 -10.69 -12.29
N VAL A 54 29.05 -10.25 -13.53
CA VAL A 54 29.23 -8.85 -13.92
C VAL A 54 27.91 -8.11 -13.73
N LEU A 55 27.95 -6.90 -13.16
CA LEU A 55 26.81 -5.99 -13.08
C LEU A 55 26.51 -5.38 -14.46
N ALA A 56 26.16 -6.22 -15.44
CA ALA A 56 25.92 -5.81 -16.82
C ALA A 56 24.48 -5.34 -17.02
N ASP A 57 24.30 -4.25 -17.76
CA ASP A 57 23.00 -3.94 -18.37
C ASP A 57 22.81 -4.87 -19.58
N VAL A 58 21.97 -5.88 -19.39
CA VAL A 58 21.76 -6.95 -20.37
C VAL A 58 20.93 -6.50 -21.58
N ARG A 59 20.25 -5.36 -21.48
CA ARG A 59 19.33 -4.82 -22.50
C ARG A 59 20.03 -3.80 -23.39
N LYS A 60 20.68 -2.79 -22.80
CA LYS A 60 21.36 -1.71 -23.54
C LYS A 60 22.86 -1.95 -23.73
N GLY A 61 23.43 -2.97 -23.07
CA GLY A 61 24.88 -3.15 -23.00
C GLY A 61 25.50 -2.23 -21.95
N GLY A 62 26.81 -2.32 -21.73
CA GLY A 62 27.47 -1.54 -20.66
C GLY A 62 27.28 -2.15 -19.26
N LEU A 63 27.55 -1.35 -18.24
CA LEU A 63 27.37 -1.72 -16.82
C LEU A 63 26.08 -1.07 -16.28
N LYS A 64 25.50 -1.69 -15.26
CA LYS A 64 24.37 -1.12 -14.52
C LYS A 64 24.80 0.16 -13.80
N ARG A 65 23.85 1.07 -13.62
CA ARG A 65 24.01 2.31 -12.87
C ARG A 65 23.59 2.13 -11.42
N ASP A 66 24.31 2.75 -10.51
CA ASP A 66 24.05 2.65 -9.07
C ASP A 66 23.02 3.68 -8.60
N LEU A 67 21.87 3.20 -8.11
CA LEU A 67 20.81 4.06 -7.58
C LEU A 67 21.15 4.66 -6.22
N SER A 68 21.95 3.98 -5.41
CA SER A 68 22.39 4.49 -4.09
C SER A 68 23.05 5.86 -4.23
N SER A 69 24.05 5.97 -5.11
CA SER A 69 24.72 7.23 -5.40
C SER A 69 23.88 8.18 -6.25
N LEU A 70 23.10 7.68 -7.22
CA LEU A 70 22.22 8.53 -8.04
C LEU A 70 21.19 9.31 -7.19
N PHE A 71 20.57 8.65 -6.21
CA PHE A 71 19.57 9.28 -5.34
C PHE A 71 20.17 10.14 -4.22
N ASN A 72 21.49 10.13 -4.03
CA ASN A 72 22.21 10.93 -3.03
C ASN A 72 23.05 12.07 -3.66
N ARG A 73 22.86 12.34 -4.95
CA ARG A 73 23.51 13.45 -5.64
C ARG A 73 23.05 14.81 -5.12
N LYS A 74 23.98 15.74 -4.93
CA LYS A 74 23.66 17.12 -4.53
C LYS A 74 23.07 17.98 -5.64
N ASP A 75 23.40 17.70 -6.91
CA ASP A 75 22.87 18.40 -8.07
C ASP A 75 21.52 17.83 -8.56
N GLY A 76 21.00 16.80 -7.87
CA GLY A 76 19.71 16.18 -8.16
C GLY A 76 19.78 15.11 -9.26
N ILE A 77 18.63 14.82 -9.86
CA ILE A 77 18.51 13.84 -10.94
C ILE A 77 19.26 14.34 -12.18
N PRO A 78 20.11 13.52 -12.84
CA PRO A 78 20.83 13.91 -14.06
C PRO A 78 19.94 14.34 -15.24
N ASP A 79 20.44 15.23 -16.10
CA ASP A 79 19.70 15.74 -17.27
C ASP A 79 19.30 14.65 -18.27
N GLU A 80 20.11 13.59 -18.42
CA GLU A 80 19.80 12.42 -19.24
C GLU A 80 18.57 11.63 -18.75
N LEU A 81 18.22 11.78 -17.47
CA LEU A 81 16.98 11.26 -16.87
C LEU A 81 15.88 12.33 -16.76
N GLY A 82 16.08 13.49 -17.40
CA GLY A 82 15.15 14.61 -17.46
C GLY A 82 15.28 15.64 -16.34
N GLY A 83 16.34 15.57 -15.52
CA GLY A 83 16.62 16.58 -14.52
C GLY A 83 15.57 16.63 -13.40
N LYS A 84 15.34 17.83 -12.85
CA LYS A 84 14.34 18.09 -11.78
C LYS A 84 12.90 17.70 -12.12
N ASP A 85 12.57 17.62 -13.41
CA ASP A 85 11.24 17.26 -13.92
C ASP A 85 11.25 15.88 -14.61
N GLY A 86 12.31 15.09 -14.36
CA GLY A 86 12.56 13.80 -14.96
C GLY A 86 11.48 12.78 -14.67
N ARG A 87 10.71 12.46 -15.71
CA ARG A 87 9.67 11.43 -15.70
C ARG A 87 10.27 10.06 -15.98
N LEU A 88 9.85 9.04 -15.24
CA LEU A 88 10.44 7.70 -15.28
C LEU A 88 10.28 7.07 -16.65
N TYR A 89 9.07 7.01 -17.20
CA TYR A 89 8.82 6.31 -18.47
C TYR A 89 9.20 7.14 -19.69
N GLN A 90 9.03 8.46 -19.62
CA GLN A 90 9.47 9.35 -20.68
C GLN A 90 10.99 9.26 -20.88
N SER A 91 11.78 9.35 -19.81
CA SER A 91 13.24 9.32 -19.91
C SER A 91 13.79 7.94 -20.27
N THR A 92 13.13 6.86 -19.86
CA THR A 92 13.64 5.49 -20.09
C THR A 92 13.12 4.83 -21.37
N HIS A 93 11.88 5.14 -21.77
CA HIS A 93 11.18 4.50 -22.89
C HIS A 93 10.67 5.49 -23.95
N GLY A 94 10.74 6.80 -23.72
CA GLY A 94 10.16 7.81 -24.62
C GLY A 94 8.64 7.90 -24.58
N LEU A 95 8.01 7.28 -23.57
CA LEU A 95 6.54 7.22 -23.44
C LEU A 95 6.03 8.43 -22.64
N THR A 96 4.89 8.98 -23.05
CA THR A 96 4.24 10.09 -22.34
C THR A 96 2.85 9.68 -21.87
N GLY A 97 2.52 10.05 -20.63
CA GLY A 97 1.21 9.86 -20.06
C GLY A 97 1.08 10.65 -18.74
N PRO A 98 -0.13 11.08 -18.36
CA PRO A 98 -0.31 11.97 -17.22
C PRO A 98 0.04 11.33 -15.87
N SER A 99 -0.01 9.99 -15.79
CA SER A 99 0.35 9.23 -14.58
C SER A 99 1.84 8.84 -14.53
N ASP A 100 2.66 9.18 -15.53
CA ASP A 100 4.10 8.87 -15.54
C ASP A 100 4.79 9.45 -14.29
N PRO A 101 5.36 8.63 -13.39
CA PRO A 101 5.89 9.13 -12.13
C PRO A 101 7.26 9.81 -12.29
N TYR A 102 7.75 10.44 -11.22
CA TYR A 102 9.03 11.14 -11.21
C TYR A 102 10.16 10.31 -10.62
N TRP A 103 11.37 10.45 -11.18
CA TRP A 103 12.60 9.91 -10.57
C TRP A 103 12.84 10.45 -9.16
N SER A 104 12.53 11.73 -8.91
CA SER A 104 12.68 12.36 -7.60
C SER A 104 11.75 11.76 -6.54
N ALA A 105 10.64 11.14 -6.93
CA ALA A 105 9.73 10.48 -6.00
C ALA A 105 10.35 9.17 -5.46
N LEU A 106 11.03 8.41 -6.34
CA LEU A 106 11.84 7.25 -5.93
C LEU A 106 13.03 7.66 -5.07
N ALA A 107 13.73 8.74 -5.43
CA ALA A 107 14.87 9.25 -4.68
C ALA A 107 14.48 9.69 -3.25
N SER A 108 13.37 10.41 -3.12
CA SER A 108 12.85 10.84 -1.82
C SER A 108 12.37 9.67 -0.96
N TYR A 109 11.72 8.66 -1.54
CA TYR A 109 11.38 7.42 -0.83
C TYR A 109 12.64 6.66 -0.38
N HIS A 110 13.69 6.60 -1.21
CA HIS A 110 14.97 5.98 -0.83
C HIS A 110 15.61 6.66 0.40
N ASN A 111 15.51 7.98 0.51
CA ASN A 111 16.20 8.74 1.57
C ASN A 111 15.36 8.96 2.83
N ILE A 112 14.06 8.59 2.84
CA ILE A 112 13.15 8.92 3.94
C ILE A 112 13.53 8.27 5.29
N TYR A 113 14.29 7.17 5.28
CA TYR A 113 14.76 6.51 6.51
C TYR A 113 15.61 7.44 7.38
N GLN A 114 16.25 8.44 6.77
CA GLN A 114 17.09 9.42 7.47
C GLN A 114 16.27 10.39 8.33
N ASP A 115 14.97 10.52 8.04
CA ASP A 115 14.04 11.38 8.77
C ASP A 115 13.41 10.66 9.99
N LEU A 116 13.74 9.37 10.21
CA LEU A 116 13.22 8.59 11.34
C LEU A 116 13.85 9.04 12.67
N THR A 117 12.99 9.28 13.65
CA THR A 117 13.39 9.51 15.04
C THR A 117 13.33 8.21 15.83
N ASN A 118 14.26 8.02 16.77
CA ASN A 118 14.41 6.81 17.59
C ASN A 118 14.38 5.49 16.77
N PRO A 119 15.16 5.36 15.69
CA PRO A 119 15.07 4.22 14.76
C PRO A 119 15.33 2.85 15.42
N ASP A 120 16.11 2.81 16.51
CA ASP A 120 16.50 1.59 17.21
C ASP A 120 15.55 1.18 18.36
N ASP A 121 14.48 1.94 18.61
CA ASP A 121 13.56 1.71 19.73
C ASP A 121 12.09 1.82 19.31
N SER A 122 11.64 3.02 18.93
CA SER A 122 10.27 3.29 18.46
C SER A 122 10.32 4.22 17.25
N PRO A 123 10.68 3.69 16.05
CA PRO A 123 10.86 4.48 14.85
C PRO A 123 9.58 5.28 14.58
N THR A 124 9.75 6.60 14.56
CA THR A 124 8.64 7.54 14.37
C THR A 124 9.05 8.60 13.35
N LEU A 125 8.18 8.80 12.37
CA LEU A 125 8.34 9.82 11.35
C LEU A 125 7.50 11.05 11.69
N GLY A 126 8.15 12.22 11.73
CA GLY A 126 7.44 13.49 11.80
C GLY A 126 6.87 13.86 10.44
N LEU A 127 5.59 14.26 10.40
CA LEU A 127 4.96 14.71 9.16
C LEU A 127 5.65 15.97 8.64
N ALA A 128 6.28 15.84 7.48
CA ALA A 128 6.90 16.94 6.75
C ALA A 128 6.44 16.91 5.29
N LEU A 129 5.41 17.71 4.97
CA LEU A 129 4.88 17.77 3.62
C LEU A 129 5.91 18.46 2.69
N LYS A 130 6.29 17.78 1.61
CA LYS A 130 7.27 18.31 0.63
C LYS A 130 6.59 19.05 -0.53
N GLU A 131 5.33 18.74 -0.82
CA GLU A 131 4.53 19.34 -1.89
C GLU A 131 3.08 19.52 -1.43
N SER A 132 2.52 20.71 -1.63
CA SER A 132 1.11 21.02 -1.34
C SER A 132 0.23 20.54 -2.49
N LYS A 133 -0.83 19.77 -2.19
CA LYS A 133 -1.77 19.23 -3.19
C LYS A 133 -3.15 19.80 -3.00
N LYS A 134 -3.76 20.27 -4.10
CA LYS A 134 -5.17 20.67 -4.13
C LYS A 134 -6.03 19.46 -4.49
N ILE A 135 -7.28 19.45 -4.05
CA ILE A 135 -8.23 18.34 -4.25
C ILE A 135 -8.51 17.97 -5.73
N ASN A 136 -8.20 18.85 -6.69
CA ASN A 136 -8.37 18.59 -8.12
C ASN A 136 -7.03 18.36 -8.85
N ASP A 137 -5.91 18.36 -8.13
CA ASP A 137 -4.60 18.08 -8.71
C ASP A 137 -4.34 16.57 -8.71
N LEU A 138 -4.49 15.95 -9.87
CA LEU A 138 -4.27 14.52 -10.06
C LEU A 138 -2.80 14.17 -10.35
N THR A 139 -1.93 15.18 -10.52
CA THR A 139 -0.57 14.97 -10.98
C THR A 139 0.24 14.14 -9.97
N PRO A 140 1.05 13.16 -10.44
CA PRO A 140 1.97 12.44 -9.57
C PRO A 140 2.85 13.41 -8.78
N GLU A 141 3.10 13.10 -7.51
CA GLU A 141 3.98 13.91 -6.65
C GLU A 141 5.43 13.81 -7.11
N LYS A 142 6.17 14.92 -7.01
CA LYS A 142 7.61 14.91 -7.28
C LYS A 142 8.41 14.35 -6.12
N SER A 143 7.89 14.46 -4.91
CA SER A 143 8.58 14.07 -3.68
C SER A 143 7.64 13.27 -2.81
N PHE A 144 8.06 12.06 -2.45
CA PHE A 144 7.31 11.19 -1.55
C PHE A 144 7.17 11.85 -0.17
N SER A 145 5.92 12.08 0.23
CA SER A 145 5.57 12.63 1.55
C SER A 145 4.68 11.62 2.30
N PRO A 146 5.22 10.85 3.25
CA PRO A 146 4.43 9.94 4.05
C PRO A 146 3.54 10.74 5.02
N VAL A 147 2.26 10.42 4.99
CA VAL A 147 1.21 11.15 5.69
C VAL A 147 0.10 10.19 6.08
N PRO A 148 -0.61 10.42 7.21
CA PRO A 148 -1.86 9.74 7.47
C PRO A 148 -2.86 10.08 6.36
N VAL A 149 -3.76 9.15 6.06
CA VAL A 149 -4.80 9.32 5.04
C VAL A 149 -6.17 9.44 5.68
N ILE A 150 -7.03 10.26 5.07
CA ILE A 150 -8.43 10.38 5.46
C ILE A 150 -9.15 9.14 4.91
N SER A 151 -9.22 8.09 5.72
CA SER A 151 -9.81 6.80 5.33
C SER A 151 -11.33 6.81 5.35
N LYS A 152 -11.94 7.57 6.26
CA LYS A 152 -13.40 7.71 6.38
C LYS A 152 -13.78 9.14 6.75
N ILE A 153 -14.81 9.64 6.09
CA ILE A 153 -15.57 10.83 6.50
C ILE A 153 -16.98 10.38 6.79
N GLU A 154 -17.46 10.65 7.99
CA GLU A 154 -18.75 10.12 8.44
C GLU A 154 -19.60 11.23 9.05
N MET A 155 -20.91 11.15 8.83
CA MET A 155 -21.91 11.99 9.48
C MET A 155 -22.92 11.08 10.16
N LEU A 156 -22.85 11.03 11.50
CA LEU A 156 -23.78 10.26 12.31
C LEU A 156 -25.07 11.05 12.52
N TYR A 157 -26.23 10.41 12.38
CA TYR A 157 -27.54 11.02 12.61
C TYR A 157 -28.32 10.31 13.72
N SER A 158 -28.76 11.10 14.70
CA SER A 158 -29.57 10.67 15.83
C SER A 158 -30.77 11.59 16.04
N PHE A 159 -31.82 11.11 16.70
CA PHE A 159 -33.01 11.88 17.00
C PHE A 159 -33.39 11.80 18.48
N VAL A 160 -33.77 12.92 19.08
CA VAL A 160 -34.24 13.02 20.47
C VAL A 160 -35.48 13.91 20.56
N ASN A 161 -36.27 13.69 21.60
CA ASN A 161 -37.31 14.61 22.03
C ASN A 161 -36.89 15.25 23.34
N ARG A 162 -37.17 16.53 23.53
CA ARG A 162 -36.79 17.26 24.74
C ARG A 162 -37.96 18.05 25.30
N ASP A 163 -37.80 18.56 26.52
CA ASP A 163 -38.73 19.56 27.06
C ASP A 163 -38.78 20.76 26.10
N SER A 164 -39.99 21.14 25.67
CA SER A 164 -40.13 22.31 24.80
C SER A 164 -39.66 23.55 25.56
N HIS A 165 -38.68 24.26 24.98
CA HIS A 165 -38.27 25.59 25.43
C HIS A 165 -38.99 26.70 24.63
N TRP A 166 -40.04 26.31 23.93
CA TRP A 166 -40.93 27.15 23.14
C TRP A 166 -42.37 26.97 23.67
N TRP A 167 -43.37 26.73 22.80
CA TRP A 167 -44.70 26.29 23.23
C TRP A 167 -44.89 24.77 23.07
N GLY A 168 -45.89 24.19 23.75
CA GLY A 168 -46.12 22.73 23.77
C GLY A 168 -45.36 21.98 24.88
N ASP A 169 -45.56 20.66 24.97
CA ASP A 169 -44.95 19.83 26.02
C ASP A 169 -43.55 19.34 25.61
N TYR A 170 -43.42 18.86 24.37
CA TYR A 170 -42.18 18.29 23.84
C TYR A 170 -41.82 18.89 22.49
N MET A 171 -40.52 18.92 22.20
CA MET A 171 -39.94 19.36 20.95
C MET A 171 -39.03 18.26 20.38
N GLY A 172 -39.09 18.04 19.07
CA GLY A 172 -38.20 17.11 18.37
C GLY A 172 -36.89 17.78 17.97
N HIS A 173 -35.77 17.06 18.11
CA HIS A 173 -34.43 17.54 17.77
C HIS A 173 -33.68 16.49 16.94
N LEU A 174 -33.01 16.94 15.87
CA LEU A 174 -32.04 16.17 15.11
C LEU A 174 -30.64 16.44 15.68
N VAL A 175 -29.91 15.38 15.99
CA VAL A 175 -28.52 15.45 16.46
C VAL A 175 -27.62 14.85 15.39
N TYR A 176 -26.56 15.57 14.99
CA TYR A 176 -25.63 15.07 14.00
C TYR A 176 -24.15 15.29 14.39
N THR A 177 -23.27 14.36 14.01
CA THR A 177 -21.86 14.40 14.41
C THR A 177 -20.96 14.12 13.20
N PRO A 178 -20.16 15.11 12.74
CA PRO A 178 -19.13 14.87 11.74
C PRO A 178 -17.94 14.14 12.38
N LEU A 179 -17.47 13.07 11.75
CA LEU A 179 -16.36 12.24 12.23
C LEU A 179 -15.35 12.05 11.10
N VAL A 180 -14.07 12.00 11.45
CA VAL A 180 -12.96 11.77 10.52
C VAL A 180 -12.14 10.61 11.04
N THR A 181 -11.98 9.56 10.24
CA THR A 181 -11.04 8.48 10.58
C THR A 181 -9.74 8.67 9.81
N LEU A 182 -8.67 8.94 10.55
CA LEU A 182 -7.31 8.99 10.02
C LEU A 182 -6.69 7.60 10.11
N HIS A 183 -6.07 7.15 9.03
CA HIS A 183 -5.38 5.87 8.97
C HIS A 183 -3.90 6.09 8.68
N ASN A 184 -3.03 5.41 9.42
CA ASN A 184 -1.62 5.30 9.07
C ASN A 184 -1.42 4.04 8.20
N PRO A 185 -1.22 4.16 6.88
CA PRO A 185 -1.07 3.00 6.01
C PRO A 185 0.34 2.40 6.05
N TYR A 186 1.24 2.96 6.85
CA TYR A 186 2.66 2.63 6.84
C TYR A 186 3.09 1.76 8.03
N ASN A 187 4.18 1.03 7.83
CA ASN A 187 4.75 0.13 8.83
C ASN A 187 5.50 0.83 9.98
N THR A 188 5.48 2.15 10.01
CA THR A 188 6.19 3.00 10.97
C THR A 188 5.22 4.00 11.60
N SER A 189 5.44 4.39 12.85
CA SER A 189 4.62 5.42 13.50
C SER A 189 4.74 6.76 12.77
N ILE A 190 3.62 7.46 12.60
CA ILE A 190 3.59 8.81 12.04
C ILE A 190 3.06 9.79 13.07
N SER A 191 3.77 10.90 13.24
CA SER A 191 3.38 11.99 14.15
C SER A 191 3.06 13.28 13.40
N PHE A 192 2.03 13.99 13.83
CA PHE A 192 1.66 15.29 13.28
C PHE A 192 1.07 16.20 14.37
N GLU A 193 1.16 17.52 14.15
CA GLU A 193 0.66 18.49 15.14
C GLU A 193 -0.82 18.79 14.96
N ARG A 194 -1.24 19.16 13.75
CA ARG A 194 -2.61 19.61 13.45
C ARG A 194 -3.04 19.30 12.03
N PHE A 195 -4.31 18.93 11.88
CA PHE A 195 -5.01 18.80 10.60
C PHE A 195 -6.26 19.67 10.61
N LYS A 196 -6.60 20.29 9.49
CA LYS A 196 -7.91 20.89 9.24
C LYS A 196 -8.63 20.06 8.21
N VAL A 197 -9.88 19.73 8.47
CA VAL A 197 -10.76 19.02 7.54
C VAL A 197 -12.06 19.79 7.40
N ALA A 198 -12.38 20.21 6.19
CA ALA A 198 -13.61 20.89 5.84
C ALA A 198 -14.53 19.93 5.10
N ILE A 199 -15.67 19.57 5.71
CA ILE A 199 -16.68 18.68 5.11
C ILE A 199 -17.84 19.53 4.62
N GLY A 200 -18.07 19.56 3.31
CA GLY A 200 -19.14 20.34 2.67
C GLY A 200 -20.15 19.45 1.94
N LYS A 201 -21.40 19.93 1.85
CA LYS A 201 -22.44 19.40 0.97
C LYS A 201 -22.73 17.91 1.16
N VAL A 202 -22.88 17.46 2.42
CA VAL A 202 -23.29 16.08 2.73
C VAL A 202 -24.67 15.80 2.09
N PRO A 203 -24.78 14.83 1.17
CA PRO A 203 -25.98 14.67 0.32
C PRO A 203 -27.03 13.79 1.00
N VAL A 204 -27.45 14.14 2.22
CA VAL A 204 -28.43 13.37 3.00
C VAL A 204 -29.61 14.24 3.39
N GLY A 205 -30.80 13.76 3.08
CA GLY A 205 -32.06 14.36 3.49
C GLY A 205 -32.82 13.51 4.52
N VAL A 206 -33.58 14.18 5.38
CA VAL A 206 -34.42 13.56 6.42
C VAL A 206 -35.85 14.11 6.34
N ARG A 207 -36.83 13.26 6.61
CA ARG A 207 -38.24 13.65 6.78
C ARG A 207 -38.82 12.97 8.00
N LEU A 208 -39.44 13.76 8.87
CA LEU A 208 -40.16 13.25 10.02
C LEU A 208 -41.60 12.90 9.67
N ASN A 209 -42.11 11.86 10.31
CA ASN A 209 -43.51 11.46 10.25
C ASN A 209 -44.07 11.39 11.68
N ILE A 210 -45.17 12.10 11.94
CA ILE A 210 -45.88 12.11 13.22
C ILE A 210 -47.25 11.51 12.99
N ASN A 211 -47.63 10.49 13.76
CA ASN A 211 -48.89 9.77 13.63
C ASN A 211 -49.18 9.33 12.18
N ARG A 212 -48.12 8.85 11.49
CA ARG A 212 -48.12 8.43 10.07
C ARG A 212 -48.35 9.57 9.06
N GLN A 213 -48.26 10.81 9.50
CA GLN A 213 -48.36 11.99 8.64
C GLN A 213 -46.97 12.61 8.44
N ALA A 214 -46.58 12.79 7.19
CA ALA A 214 -45.32 13.45 6.83
C ALA A 214 -45.34 14.92 7.27
N GLN A 215 -44.20 15.40 7.78
CA GLN A 215 -44.03 16.79 8.23
C GLN A 215 -43.44 17.71 7.15
N SER A 216 -42.93 17.14 6.05
CA SER A 216 -42.47 17.84 4.85
C SER A 216 -42.91 17.08 3.59
N ARG A 217 -42.94 17.74 2.43
CA ARG A 217 -43.31 17.10 1.15
C ARG A 217 -42.29 16.07 0.68
N SER A 218 -41.02 16.34 0.87
CA SER A 218 -39.88 15.52 0.48
C SER A 218 -38.89 15.37 1.64
N LEU A 219 -37.85 14.55 1.44
CA LEU A 219 -36.69 14.55 2.30
C LEU A 219 -36.02 15.93 2.27
N VAL A 220 -35.64 16.43 3.44
CA VAL A 220 -35.09 17.78 3.61
C VAL A 220 -33.59 17.65 3.92
N PRO A 221 -32.69 18.25 3.13
CA PRO A 221 -31.26 18.25 3.44
C PRO A 221 -30.96 19.10 4.67
N LEU A 222 -29.89 18.76 5.40
CA LEU A 222 -29.52 19.47 6.63
C LEU A 222 -29.33 20.98 6.42
N SER A 223 -28.81 21.39 5.25
CA SER A 223 -28.64 22.79 4.82
C SER A 223 -29.92 23.63 4.85
N ASP A 224 -31.08 22.98 4.74
CA ASP A 224 -32.39 23.62 4.61
C ASP A 224 -33.27 23.43 5.86
N MET A 225 -32.73 22.90 6.97
CA MET A 225 -33.42 22.76 8.26
C MET A 225 -33.19 23.95 9.22
N PHE A 226 -33.08 25.19 8.71
CA PHE A 226 -32.80 26.39 9.51
C PHE A 226 -33.77 27.54 9.19
N VAL A 227 -34.07 28.38 10.19
CA VAL A 227 -35.11 29.43 10.10
C VAL A 227 -34.58 30.82 9.73
N HIS A 228 -33.27 31.05 9.87
CA HIS A 228 -32.66 32.35 9.61
C HIS A 228 -31.37 32.28 8.78
N ALA A 229 -31.08 31.13 8.15
CA ALA A 229 -29.92 31.01 7.27
C ALA A 229 -30.12 31.89 6.02
N GLY A 230 -29.34 32.97 5.93
CA GLY A 230 -29.20 33.72 4.67
C GLY A 230 -28.52 32.87 3.59
N PRO A 231 -28.51 33.29 2.31
CA PRO A 231 -27.95 32.48 1.21
C PRO A 231 -26.51 32.00 1.47
N ARG A 232 -25.66 32.83 2.07
CA ARG A 232 -24.28 32.45 2.45
C ARG A 232 -24.18 31.38 3.55
N GLN A 233 -25.23 31.21 4.34
CA GLN A 233 -25.30 30.22 5.42
C GLN A 233 -25.96 28.93 4.96
N LYS A 234 -26.48 28.82 3.73
CA LYS A 234 -27.12 27.59 3.25
C LYS A 234 -26.12 26.57 2.68
N GLU A 235 -24.93 27.00 2.29
CA GLU A 235 -23.89 26.12 1.68
C GLU A 235 -22.99 25.40 2.72
N GLY A 236 -23.20 25.65 4.02
CA GLY A 236 -22.22 25.52 5.11
C GLY A 236 -21.28 24.32 5.19
N ARG A 237 -20.00 24.58 5.54
CA ARG A 237 -18.99 23.54 5.79
C ARG A 237 -18.80 23.25 7.28
N PHE A 238 -18.56 21.97 7.62
CA PHE A 238 -18.05 21.57 8.92
C PHE A 238 -16.53 21.67 8.92
N LEU A 239 -15.98 22.64 9.64
CA LEU A 239 -14.55 22.87 9.73
C LEU A 239 -14.01 22.23 11.02
N LEU A 240 -13.26 21.13 10.89
CA LEU A 240 -12.68 20.38 11.99
C LEU A 240 -11.18 20.66 12.10
N ASP A 241 -10.75 21.28 13.18
CA ASP A 241 -9.34 21.51 13.53
C ASP A 241 -8.88 20.42 14.50
N ILE A 242 -8.36 19.33 13.93
CA ILE A 242 -7.94 18.11 14.59
C ILE A 242 -6.56 18.31 15.23
N ALA A 243 -6.51 18.31 16.56
CA ALA A 243 -5.27 18.35 17.32
C ALA A 243 -5.46 17.82 18.76
N ARG A 244 -4.39 17.74 19.55
CA ARG A 244 -4.48 17.44 21.00
C ARG A 244 -4.91 18.66 21.81
N TRP A 245 -6.17 19.04 21.70
CA TRP A 245 -6.74 20.16 22.44
C TRP A 245 -6.92 19.85 23.93
N PRO A 246 -6.38 20.67 24.85
CA PRO A 246 -6.63 20.51 26.29
C PRO A 246 -8.05 20.86 26.70
N SER A 247 -8.67 21.82 26.00
CA SER A 247 -10.05 22.22 26.16
C SER A 247 -10.61 22.77 24.85
N PRO A 248 -11.94 22.79 24.65
CA PRO A 248 -12.58 23.39 23.47
C PRO A 248 -12.32 24.90 23.32
N PHE A 249 -11.74 25.56 24.33
CA PHE A 249 -11.43 26.99 24.32
C PHE A 249 -9.93 27.32 24.25
N SER A 250 -9.06 26.31 24.35
CA SER A 250 -7.61 26.51 24.32
C SER A 250 -7.16 27.14 23.00
N SER A 251 -6.30 28.16 23.02
CA SER A 251 -5.78 28.79 21.80
C SER A 251 -4.69 27.97 21.12
N GLN A 252 -4.09 27.00 21.82
CA GLN A 252 -3.01 26.14 21.33
C GLN A 252 -3.21 24.67 21.73
N PRO A 253 -2.82 23.71 20.88
CA PRO A 253 -2.81 22.28 21.21
C PRO A 253 -1.64 21.92 22.14
N ARG A 254 -1.65 20.69 22.68
CA ARG A 254 -0.55 20.14 23.51
C ARG A 254 0.06 18.89 22.87
N GLY A 255 1.24 19.05 22.29
CA GLY A 255 2.01 17.97 21.69
C GLY A 255 1.39 17.39 20.42
N SER A 256 2.10 16.45 19.80
CA SER A 256 1.72 15.80 18.55
C SER A 256 0.75 14.65 18.77
N ILE A 257 -0.11 14.39 17.79
CA ILE A 257 -0.83 13.12 17.64
C ILE A 257 0.15 12.12 17.02
N VAL A 258 0.20 10.90 17.55
CA VAL A 258 1.00 9.80 17.00
C VAL A 258 0.05 8.68 16.61
N LEU A 259 0.10 8.28 15.34
CA LEU A 259 -0.55 7.09 14.82
C LEU A 259 0.49 5.97 14.73
N LYS A 260 0.29 4.91 15.49
CA LYS A 260 1.10 3.69 15.46
C LYS A 260 1.03 3.00 14.08
N PRO A 261 1.91 2.04 13.75
CA PRO A 261 1.89 1.37 12.46
C PRO A 261 0.52 0.75 12.15
N GLY A 262 0.01 0.98 10.94
CA GLY A 262 -1.29 0.47 10.50
C GLY A 262 -2.52 1.07 11.24
N GLN A 263 -2.35 1.95 12.22
CA GLN A 263 -3.43 2.36 13.12
C GLN A 263 -4.51 3.19 12.41
N SER A 264 -5.77 2.84 12.64
CA SER A 264 -6.93 3.65 12.28
C SER A 264 -7.50 4.34 13.51
N MET A 265 -7.58 5.66 13.49
CA MET A 265 -8.01 6.48 14.63
C MET A 265 -9.18 7.37 14.24
N ILE A 266 -10.26 7.29 15.01
CA ILE A 266 -11.42 8.17 14.84
C ILE A 266 -11.18 9.50 15.55
N CYS A 267 -11.53 10.60 14.89
CA CYS A 267 -11.47 11.95 15.41
C CYS A 267 -12.86 12.58 15.31
N GLY A 268 -13.32 13.20 16.40
CA GLY A 268 -14.60 13.91 16.46
C GLY A 268 -14.48 15.32 17.05
N PRO A 269 -15.54 16.13 16.95
CA PRO A 269 -15.60 17.43 17.58
C PRO A 269 -15.39 17.32 19.09
N TYR A 270 -14.65 18.27 19.67
CA TYR A 270 -14.42 18.33 21.11
C TYR A 270 -15.65 18.91 21.82
N LEU A 271 -16.68 18.08 21.96
CA LEU A 271 -17.86 18.35 22.77
C LEU A 271 -17.57 18.01 24.24
N ASN A 272 -17.93 18.91 25.16
CA ASN A 272 -17.81 18.63 26.59
C ASN A 272 -18.90 17.60 26.98
N PRO A 273 -18.55 16.39 27.43
CA PRO A 273 -19.52 15.33 27.71
C PRO A 273 -20.50 15.68 28.83
N ASN A 274 -20.15 16.64 29.69
CA ASN A 274 -21.00 17.10 30.79
C ASN A 274 -21.86 18.32 30.43
N SER A 275 -21.74 18.86 29.22
CA SER A 275 -22.61 19.97 28.79
C SER A 275 -24.05 19.51 28.66
N ILE A 276 -24.97 20.43 28.95
CA ILE A 276 -26.43 20.21 28.94
C ILE A 276 -27.10 21.25 28.06
N LEU A 277 -28.24 20.92 27.46
CA LEU A 277 -28.94 21.86 26.58
C LEU A 277 -29.48 23.07 27.36
N ALA A 278 -29.88 22.87 28.62
CA ALA A 278 -30.39 23.94 29.49
C ALA A 278 -29.43 25.13 29.64
N ASN A 279 -28.12 24.91 29.53
CA ASN A 279 -27.11 25.97 29.62
C ASN A 279 -26.87 26.72 28.31
N GLN A 280 -27.43 26.23 27.19
CA GLN A 280 -27.25 26.77 25.84
C GLN A 280 -28.52 27.47 25.31
N ILE A 281 -29.69 27.19 25.88
CA ILE A 281 -30.96 27.87 25.57
C ILE A 281 -30.92 29.30 26.16
N GLY A 282 -30.92 30.35 25.32
CA GLY A 282 -31.06 31.76 25.77
C GLY A 282 -29.86 32.71 25.66
N ASP A 283 -28.96 32.48 24.70
CA ASP A 283 -27.77 33.30 24.37
C ASP A 283 -26.59 33.31 25.39
N SER A 284 -25.48 32.73 24.91
CA SER A 284 -24.08 32.88 25.36
C SER A 284 -23.73 32.52 26.82
N ASN A 285 -23.48 31.23 27.07
CA ASN A 285 -22.61 30.80 28.17
C ASN A 285 -21.16 30.63 27.65
N PRO A 286 -20.23 31.56 27.89
CA PRO A 286 -18.86 31.48 27.37
C PRO A 286 -18.00 30.37 27.98
N GLY A 287 -18.52 29.59 28.94
CA GLY A 287 -17.81 28.52 29.64
C GLY A 287 -18.02 27.10 29.11
N GLU A 288 -18.90 26.88 28.13
CA GLU A 288 -19.24 25.54 27.62
C GLU A 288 -19.18 25.42 26.08
N THR A 289 -18.81 24.24 25.56
CA THR A 289 -18.77 24.02 24.10
C THR A 289 -20.15 24.30 23.52
N GLN A 290 -20.24 25.18 22.53
CA GLN A 290 -21.48 25.39 21.79
C GLN A 290 -21.75 24.18 20.90
N PHE A 291 -22.88 23.51 21.11
CA PHE A 291 -23.32 22.39 20.27
C PHE A 291 -24.72 22.59 19.66
N THR A 292 -25.45 23.66 20.04
CA THR A 292 -26.71 24.02 19.39
C THR A 292 -26.48 24.71 18.05
N ASN A 293 -27.16 24.30 16.98
CA ASN A 293 -26.99 24.85 15.62
C ASN A 293 -28.28 25.45 15.00
N TRP A 294 -29.25 25.91 15.80
CA TRP A 294 -30.57 26.37 15.36
C TRP A 294 -30.60 27.45 14.25
N GLY A 295 -29.60 28.35 14.18
CA GLY A 295 -29.46 29.41 13.16
C GLY A 295 -28.32 29.18 12.18
N ASN A 296 -27.85 27.93 12.07
CA ASN A 296 -26.65 27.53 11.34
C ASN A 296 -25.35 28.27 11.74
N GLN A 297 -25.25 28.68 13.01
CA GLN A 297 -24.12 29.45 13.55
C GLN A 297 -22.81 28.65 13.72
N LEU A 298 -22.86 27.32 13.66
CA LEU A 298 -21.68 26.46 13.78
C LEU A 298 -21.08 26.08 12.42
N VAL A 299 -21.81 26.37 11.35
CA VAL A 299 -21.31 26.24 9.98
C VAL A 299 -20.26 27.31 9.69
N ASP A 300 -19.19 26.93 8.99
CA ASP A 300 -18.01 27.74 8.67
C ASP A 300 -17.24 28.29 9.88
N LYS A 301 -17.65 27.91 11.09
CA LYS A 301 -16.90 28.17 12.32
C LYS A 301 -15.92 27.03 12.53
N GLU A 302 -14.64 27.35 12.71
CA GLU A 302 -13.63 26.36 13.05
C GLU A 302 -13.96 25.71 14.41
N MET A 303 -14.20 24.39 14.37
CA MET A 303 -14.51 23.58 15.53
C MET A 303 -13.28 22.76 15.89
N LYS A 304 -12.89 22.80 17.15
CA LYS A 304 -11.82 21.93 17.64
C LYS A 304 -12.28 20.49 17.60
N ALA A 305 -11.47 19.63 17.01
CA ALA A 305 -11.65 18.20 16.97
C ALA A 305 -10.42 17.51 17.55
N ARG A 306 -10.58 16.30 18.07
CA ARG A 306 -9.48 15.54 18.68
C ARG A 306 -9.72 14.03 18.50
N PRO A 307 -8.70 13.19 18.74
CA PRO A 307 -8.90 11.75 18.81
C PRO A 307 -10.03 11.37 19.77
N GLY A 308 -10.90 10.48 19.31
CA GLY A 308 -12.11 10.02 19.99
C GLY A 308 -13.35 10.88 19.75
N PHE A 309 -14.50 10.31 20.08
CA PHE A 309 -15.80 11.01 20.15
C PHE A 309 -16.63 10.41 21.30
N TYR A 310 -17.62 11.16 21.80
CA TYR A 310 -18.30 10.84 23.06
C TYR A 310 -19.56 9.95 22.92
N GLY A 311 -19.52 8.97 22.03
CA GLY A 311 -20.56 7.92 21.95
C GLY A 311 -21.81 8.28 21.14
N ARG A 312 -22.80 7.37 21.24
CA ARG A 312 -23.92 7.06 20.31
C ARG A 312 -24.68 8.27 19.75
N CYS A 313 -24.78 9.36 20.50
CA CYS A 313 -25.67 10.48 20.20
C CYS A 313 -25.11 11.84 20.67
N VAL A 314 -23.78 11.95 20.77
CA VAL A 314 -23.13 13.21 21.15
C VAL A 314 -22.74 13.96 19.89
N GLY A 315 -23.49 15.02 19.60
CA GLY A 315 -23.35 15.79 18.36
C GLY A 315 -23.91 17.19 18.49
N PHE A 316 -24.04 17.84 17.33
CA PHE A 316 -24.68 19.14 17.19
C PHE A 316 -26.18 18.98 17.17
N ASP A 317 -26.87 19.77 17.99
CA ASP A 317 -28.30 19.68 18.25
C ASP A 317 -29.05 20.74 17.43
N LEU A 318 -30.06 20.30 16.67
CA LEU A 318 -30.89 21.11 15.79
C LEU A 318 -32.38 20.86 16.09
N ASP A 319 -33.12 21.92 16.36
CA ASP A 319 -34.53 21.94 16.76
C ASP A 319 -35.50 22.44 15.68
N TRP A 320 -35.00 23.12 14.64
CA TRP A 320 -35.80 23.65 13.52
C TRP A 320 -35.95 22.67 12.34
N ILE A 321 -36.30 21.44 12.67
CA ILE A 321 -36.23 20.28 11.76
C ILE A 321 -37.44 20.08 10.85
N THR A 322 -38.31 21.09 10.72
CA THR A 322 -39.48 21.04 9.85
C THR A 322 -39.59 22.31 8.99
N PRO A 323 -38.98 22.36 7.80
CA PRO A 323 -38.84 23.60 7.02
C PRO A 323 -40.20 24.17 6.58
N THR A 324 -40.27 25.49 6.50
CA THR A 324 -41.49 26.25 6.18
C THR A 324 -41.43 26.96 4.82
N HIS A 325 -40.41 26.67 4.02
CA HIS A 325 -40.14 27.30 2.73
C HIS A 325 -40.15 26.29 1.57
N ALA A 326 -40.52 26.74 0.37
CA ALA A 326 -40.50 25.91 -0.83
C ALA A 326 -39.07 25.46 -1.18
N PRO A 327 -38.86 24.25 -1.75
CA PRO A 327 -39.89 23.27 -2.14
C PRO A 327 -40.32 22.32 -1.01
N TYR A 328 -39.75 22.49 0.19
CA TYR A 328 -39.98 21.62 1.35
C TYR A 328 -41.19 22.03 2.19
N ASP A 329 -41.93 23.04 1.73
CA ASP A 329 -43.03 23.68 2.43
C ASP A 329 -44.06 22.66 2.91
N THR A 330 -44.71 23.04 4.00
CA THR A 330 -45.29 22.12 4.97
C THR A 330 -46.41 21.25 4.38
N SER A 331 -46.47 19.99 4.85
CA SER A 331 -47.61 19.12 4.54
C SER A 331 -48.91 19.70 5.14
N PRO A 332 -50.09 19.56 4.51
CA PRO A 332 -51.37 19.98 5.08
C PRO A 332 -51.69 19.39 6.47
N SER A 333 -51.00 18.30 6.85
CA SER A 333 -51.17 17.54 8.09
C SER A 333 -50.10 17.82 9.16
N MET A 334 -49.31 18.89 8.99
CA MET A 334 -48.14 19.16 9.83
C MET A 334 -48.52 19.61 11.25
N GLN A 335 -47.76 19.12 12.23
CA GLN A 335 -47.80 19.59 13.62
C GLN A 335 -46.63 20.55 13.88
N SER A 336 -46.81 21.83 13.53
CA SER A 336 -45.80 22.90 13.68
C SER A 336 -46.45 24.25 13.95
N ASP A 337 -45.66 25.22 14.43
CA ASP A 337 -46.06 26.63 14.48
C ASP A 337 -46.09 27.33 13.13
N GLY A 338 -45.60 26.67 12.08
CA GLY A 338 -45.33 27.35 10.82
C GLY A 338 -44.12 28.27 10.91
N GLN A 339 -43.31 28.17 11.96
CA GLN A 339 -41.97 28.78 12.01
C GLN A 339 -40.89 27.73 11.73
N GLY A 340 -41.15 26.46 12.04
CA GLY A 340 -40.33 25.33 11.60
C GLY A 340 -39.87 24.40 12.72
N VAL A 341 -40.41 24.60 13.92
CA VAL A 341 -40.24 23.72 15.07
C VAL A 341 -41.15 22.50 14.94
N CYS A 342 -40.63 21.33 15.34
CA CYS A 342 -41.39 20.08 15.44
C CYS A 342 -41.96 19.91 16.85
N LEU A 343 -43.27 20.14 17.03
CA LEU A 343 -43.91 20.11 18.34
C LEU A 343 -44.74 18.86 18.55
N LEU A 344 -44.64 18.31 19.75
CA LEU A 344 -44.97 16.92 20.03
C LEU A 344 -45.74 16.78 21.34
N LYS A 345 -46.65 15.80 21.39
CA LYS A 345 -47.33 15.32 22.60
C LYS A 345 -46.76 13.98 23.01
N ALA A 346 -46.78 13.67 24.31
CA ALA A 346 -46.30 12.38 24.84
C ALA A 346 -46.86 11.14 24.12
N THR A 347 -48.10 11.23 23.61
CA THR A 347 -48.80 10.13 22.93
C THR A 347 -48.46 9.98 21.45
N ASP A 348 -47.78 10.95 20.85
CA ASP A 348 -47.49 10.92 19.42
C ASP A 348 -46.53 9.79 19.07
N GLN A 349 -46.71 9.26 17.86
CA GLN A 349 -45.92 8.18 17.29
C GLN A 349 -45.08 8.70 16.14
N MET A 350 -43.77 8.41 16.17
CA MET A 350 -42.78 8.98 15.26
C MET A 350 -42.12 7.92 14.41
N SER A 351 -41.79 8.29 13.17
CA SER A 351 -40.85 7.58 12.32
C SER A 351 -40.08 8.58 11.45
N ILE A 352 -38.89 8.19 11.03
CA ILE A 352 -37.94 9.03 10.31
C ILE A 352 -37.66 8.37 8.96
N ASP A 353 -37.98 9.06 7.87
CA ASP A 353 -37.53 8.67 6.54
C ASP A 353 -36.23 9.42 6.22
N PHE A 354 -35.27 8.75 5.58
CA PHE A 354 -33.98 9.38 5.22
C PHE A 354 -33.40 8.75 3.95
N GLY A 355 -32.53 9.46 3.24
CA GLY A 355 -31.98 9.00 1.97
C GLY A 355 -31.03 10.01 1.35
N PHE A 356 -30.45 9.64 0.20
CA PHE A 356 -29.62 10.54 -0.59
C PHE A 356 -30.47 11.62 -1.26
N VAL A 357 -30.08 12.88 -1.04
CA VAL A 357 -30.74 14.07 -1.60
C VAL A 357 -29.67 15.14 -1.83
N ASP A 358 -29.67 15.70 -3.02
CA ASP A 358 -28.85 16.82 -3.43
C ASP A 358 -29.39 18.12 -2.83
N GLN A 359 -28.48 19.05 -2.58
CA GLN A 359 -28.80 20.30 -1.91
C GLN A 359 -29.28 21.33 -2.94
N ALA A 360 -30.26 22.17 -2.58
CA ALA A 360 -30.90 23.10 -3.51
C ALA A 360 -29.93 24.13 -4.17
N GLU A 361 -28.75 24.34 -3.58
CA GLU A 361 -27.67 25.22 -4.09
C GLU A 361 -26.41 24.43 -4.51
N ASN A 362 -26.57 23.20 -5.01
CA ASN A 362 -25.47 22.35 -5.49
C ASN A 362 -25.58 22.02 -7.00
N PRO A 363 -25.44 23.00 -7.91
CA PRO A 363 -25.74 22.83 -9.34
C PRO A 363 -24.84 21.82 -10.09
N MET A 364 -23.80 21.30 -9.44
CA MET A 364 -22.86 20.31 -10.01
C MET A 364 -22.92 18.95 -9.29
N GLY A 365 -23.81 18.76 -8.32
CA GLY A 365 -23.90 17.52 -7.55
C GLY A 365 -22.56 17.09 -6.95
N GLU A 366 -21.91 17.95 -6.16
CA GLU A 366 -20.58 17.64 -5.58
C GLU A 366 -20.63 17.52 -4.05
N PHE A 367 -20.22 16.37 -3.52
CA PHE A 367 -19.82 16.21 -2.12
C PHE A 367 -18.30 16.38 -1.99
N LYS A 368 -17.85 17.23 -1.06
CA LYS A 368 -16.45 17.66 -1.03
C LYS A 368 -15.89 17.73 0.38
N VAL A 369 -14.68 17.19 0.52
CA VAL A 369 -13.87 17.20 1.74
C VAL A 369 -12.52 17.80 1.39
N GLU A 370 -12.18 18.95 1.97
CA GLU A 370 -10.88 19.60 1.79
C GLU A 370 -10.06 19.43 3.06
N ALA A 371 -8.77 19.18 2.91
CA ALA A 371 -7.88 19.04 4.05
C ALA A 371 -6.63 19.92 3.93
N GLU A 372 -6.20 20.45 5.06
CA GLU A 372 -4.93 21.14 5.25
C GLU A 372 -4.19 20.51 6.41
N VAL A 373 -2.86 20.52 6.34
CA VAL A 373 -1.99 20.04 7.42
C VAL A 373 -1.06 21.16 7.85
N TYR A 374 -0.83 21.26 9.17
CA TYR A 374 0.18 22.16 9.69
C TYR A 374 1.54 21.48 9.62
N SER A 375 2.41 21.97 8.74
CA SER A 375 3.74 21.39 8.48
C SER A 375 4.73 22.51 8.21
N ASN A 376 5.98 22.35 8.66
CA ASN A 376 7.04 23.35 8.50
C ASN A 376 6.67 24.78 9.01
N GLY A 377 5.80 24.88 10.01
CA GLY A 377 5.40 26.14 10.63
C GLY A 377 4.24 26.87 9.93
N GLU A 378 3.65 26.29 8.88
CA GLU A 378 2.56 26.90 8.10
C GLU A 378 1.46 25.89 7.75
N TRP A 379 0.29 26.39 7.36
CA TRP A 379 -0.79 25.56 6.82
C TRP A 379 -0.52 25.28 5.34
N GLN A 380 -0.56 24.01 4.96
CA GLN A 380 -0.38 23.57 3.59
C GLN A 380 -1.57 22.70 3.15
N SER A 381 -2.00 22.84 1.90
CA SER A 381 -3.09 22.03 1.34
C SER A 381 -2.64 20.57 1.25
N TYR A 382 -3.42 19.69 1.84
CA TYR A 382 -3.20 18.25 1.82
C TYR A 382 -3.93 17.59 0.65
N GLY A 383 -5.05 18.18 0.20
CA GLY A 383 -5.91 17.59 -0.83
C GLY A 383 -7.29 17.31 -0.25
N GLY A 384 -7.74 16.07 -0.34
CA GLY A 384 -9.02 15.62 0.21
C GLY A 384 -9.80 14.68 -0.72
N LEU A 385 -11.12 14.63 -0.53
CA LEU A 385 -12.03 13.73 -1.23
C LEU A 385 -13.14 14.52 -1.92
N SER A 386 -13.32 14.32 -3.23
CA SER A 386 -14.44 14.91 -3.99
C SER A 386 -15.20 13.80 -4.70
N PHE A 387 -16.53 13.85 -4.59
CA PHE A 387 -17.47 12.99 -5.32
C PHE A 387 -18.41 13.89 -6.12
N ARG A 388 -18.29 13.86 -7.44
CA ARG A 388 -19.18 14.54 -8.37
C ARG A 388 -20.17 13.55 -8.98
N PHE A 389 -21.45 13.91 -9.01
CA PHE A 389 -22.57 13.18 -9.58
C PHE A 389 -23.44 14.14 -10.42
N ASN A 390 -24.27 13.63 -11.34
CA ASN A 390 -25.02 14.49 -12.26
C ASN A 390 -26.24 15.14 -11.59
N ASP A 391 -27.07 14.34 -10.94
CA ASP A 391 -28.29 14.76 -10.28
C ASP A 391 -28.74 13.74 -9.22
N ASP A 392 -29.87 14.03 -8.58
CA ASP A 392 -30.51 13.21 -7.56
C ASP A 392 -30.88 11.80 -8.03
N GLU A 393 -31.33 11.68 -9.28
CA GLU A 393 -31.81 10.41 -9.82
C GLU A 393 -30.62 9.47 -10.05
N ASP A 394 -29.56 9.98 -10.66
CA ASP A 394 -28.30 9.26 -10.85
C ASP A 394 -27.66 8.87 -9.50
N LEU A 395 -27.66 9.77 -8.52
CA LEU A 395 -27.14 9.47 -7.18
C LEU A 395 -27.99 8.39 -6.49
N GLN A 396 -29.32 8.46 -6.56
CA GLN A 396 -30.20 7.47 -5.95
C GLN A 396 -30.11 6.10 -6.62
N ASP A 397 -29.99 6.07 -7.95
CA ASP A 397 -29.87 4.84 -8.73
C ASP A 397 -28.52 4.18 -8.48
N LEU A 398 -27.42 4.95 -8.44
CA LEU A 398 -26.11 4.45 -8.02
C LEU A 398 -26.17 3.83 -6.61
N MET A 399 -27.01 4.39 -5.74
CA MET A 399 -27.22 3.93 -4.38
C MET A 399 -28.25 2.80 -4.23
N GLY A 400 -28.93 2.38 -5.30
CA GLY A 400 -29.83 1.21 -5.31
C GLY A 400 -31.07 1.28 -4.41
N LYS A 401 -31.19 2.33 -3.57
CA LYS A 401 -32.33 2.53 -2.68
C LYS A 401 -32.58 4.02 -2.43
N LYS A 402 -33.78 4.47 -2.81
CA LYS A 402 -34.18 5.90 -2.77
C LYS A 402 -34.36 6.43 -1.34
N SER A 403 -34.84 5.61 -0.40
CA SER A 403 -34.96 6.00 1.00
C SER A 403 -35.07 4.81 1.96
N TYR A 404 -34.72 5.08 3.21
CA TYR A 404 -34.80 4.20 4.36
C TYR A 404 -35.79 4.78 5.38
N ARG A 405 -36.23 3.94 6.32
CA ARG A 405 -37.11 4.34 7.43
C ARG A 405 -36.59 3.81 8.75
N TYR A 406 -36.67 4.64 9.79
CA TYR A 406 -36.41 4.27 11.18
C TYR A 406 -37.65 4.52 12.07
N PRO A 407 -38.07 3.55 12.90
CA PRO A 407 -37.59 2.18 12.91
C PRO A 407 -38.01 1.48 11.61
N GLN A 408 -37.31 0.41 11.21
CA GLN A 408 -37.57 -0.25 9.92
C GLN A 408 -39.03 -0.70 9.74
N SER A 409 -39.72 -1.00 10.84
CA SER A 409 -41.16 -1.21 10.88
C SER A 409 -41.78 -0.51 12.09
N GLY A 410 -43.01 -0.02 11.96
CA GLY A 410 -43.74 0.64 13.04
C GLY A 410 -43.32 2.10 13.28
N SER A 411 -43.27 2.48 14.56
CA SER A 411 -42.97 3.82 15.05
C SER A 411 -42.43 3.73 16.48
N PHE A 412 -41.82 4.80 16.98
CA PHE A 412 -41.51 4.98 18.41
C PHE A 412 -42.31 6.14 18.98
N SER A 413 -42.67 6.06 20.26
CA SER A 413 -43.33 7.14 20.99
C SER A 413 -42.38 8.28 21.31
N VAL A 414 -42.95 9.46 21.56
CA VAL A 414 -42.18 10.63 22.00
C VAL A 414 -41.33 10.34 23.25
N LEU A 415 -41.91 9.62 24.22
CA LEU A 415 -41.24 9.26 25.47
C LEU A 415 -40.10 8.25 25.30
N GLU A 416 -40.15 7.40 24.27
CA GLU A 416 -39.07 6.45 23.98
C GLU A 416 -37.79 7.12 23.47
N ALA A 417 -37.90 8.33 22.92
CA ALA A 417 -36.77 9.15 22.50
C ALA A 417 -36.55 10.39 23.39
N TYR A 418 -37.23 10.46 24.54
CA TYR A 418 -37.19 11.64 25.41
C TYR A 418 -35.88 11.74 26.20
N VAL A 419 -35.22 12.89 26.11
CA VAL A 419 -34.00 13.27 26.81
C VAL A 419 -34.19 14.68 27.40
N PRO A 420 -34.23 14.83 28.74
CA PRO A 420 -34.41 16.15 29.38
C PRO A 420 -33.37 17.18 28.97
N ASN A 421 -33.73 18.47 29.02
CA ASN A 421 -32.77 19.56 28.71
C ASN A 421 -31.58 19.62 29.70
N SER A 422 -31.75 19.07 30.90
CA SER A 422 -30.72 18.97 31.93
C SER A 422 -29.85 17.72 31.85
N GLU A 423 -30.13 16.79 30.91
CA GLU A 423 -29.36 15.56 30.77
C GLU A 423 -28.01 15.85 30.09
N PRO A 424 -26.88 15.45 30.70
CA PRO A 424 -25.55 15.58 30.09
C PRO A 424 -25.44 14.86 28.76
N LEU A 425 -24.72 15.42 27.77
CA LEU A 425 -24.53 14.83 26.45
C LEU A 425 -24.15 13.33 26.50
N LYS A 426 -23.22 12.96 27.38
CA LYS A 426 -22.76 11.57 27.55
C LYS A 426 -23.86 10.59 27.99
N ASP A 427 -24.95 11.08 28.57
CA ASP A 427 -26.02 10.29 29.19
C ASP A 427 -27.30 10.26 28.33
N HIS A 428 -27.24 10.66 27.04
CA HIS A 428 -28.37 10.67 26.09
C HIS A 428 -28.78 9.26 25.60
N ALA A 429 -28.91 8.29 26.50
CA ALA A 429 -29.12 6.87 26.18
C ALA A 429 -30.42 6.55 25.41
N ARG A 430 -31.42 7.45 25.46
CA ARG A 430 -32.73 7.27 24.77
C ARG A 430 -32.75 7.81 23.34
N ALA A 431 -31.72 8.53 22.94
CA ALA A 431 -31.59 9.03 21.58
C ALA A 431 -31.62 7.88 20.57
N LYS A 432 -32.22 8.15 19.42
CA LYS A 432 -32.45 7.18 18.35
C LYS A 432 -31.43 7.41 17.24
N THR A 433 -30.32 6.67 17.28
CA THR A 433 -29.34 6.68 16.20
C THR A 433 -29.88 5.87 15.04
N PHE A 434 -30.10 6.51 13.90
CA PHE A 434 -30.85 5.89 12.80
C PHE A 434 -30.03 5.71 11.52
N ALA A 435 -28.98 6.52 11.33
CA ALA A 435 -28.15 6.43 10.14
C ALA A 435 -26.73 6.95 10.37
N VAL A 436 -25.80 6.45 9.56
CA VAL A 436 -24.52 7.11 9.31
C VAL A 436 -24.31 7.21 7.80
N PHE A 437 -24.02 8.43 7.32
CA PHE A 437 -23.44 8.62 6.00
C PHE A 437 -21.95 8.46 6.10
N SER A 438 -21.34 7.77 5.16
CA SER A 438 -19.89 7.63 5.09
C SER A 438 -19.40 7.82 3.66
N ALA A 439 -18.25 8.48 3.51
CA ALA A 439 -17.42 8.43 2.31
C ALA A 439 -16.06 7.86 2.74
N TYR A 440 -15.70 6.68 2.24
CA TYR A 440 -14.52 5.97 2.72
C TYR A 440 -13.78 5.20 1.63
N ALA A 441 -12.52 4.89 1.94
CA ALA A 441 -11.71 3.94 1.21
C ALA A 441 -12.35 2.54 1.27
N ARG A 442 -12.41 1.85 0.13
CA ARG A 442 -13.01 0.51 0.06
C ARG A 442 -12.36 -0.47 1.03
N THR A 443 -13.19 -1.30 1.61
CA THR A 443 -12.76 -2.43 2.44
C THR A 443 -12.71 -3.70 1.60
N THR A 444 -12.06 -4.74 2.10
CA THR A 444 -12.00 -6.04 1.42
C THR A 444 -13.34 -6.81 1.48
N ASN A 445 -14.21 -6.46 2.44
CA ASN A 445 -15.61 -6.92 2.49
C ASN A 445 -16.62 -6.04 1.73
N GLY A 446 -16.19 -5.04 0.96
CA GLY A 446 -17.14 -4.25 0.17
C GLY A 446 -18.00 -5.15 -0.73
N GLY A 447 -19.33 -4.98 -0.73
CA GLY A 447 -20.29 -5.84 -1.43
C GLY A 447 -20.74 -7.09 -0.66
N VAL A 448 -20.26 -7.28 0.57
CA VAL A 448 -20.69 -8.38 1.46
C VAL A 448 -21.82 -7.88 2.36
N TYR A 449 -22.96 -8.58 2.32
CA TYR A 449 -24.09 -8.33 3.22
C TYR A 449 -23.77 -8.81 4.64
N GLU A 450 -24.53 -8.37 5.64
CA GLU A 450 -24.43 -8.78 7.04
C GLU A 450 -24.57 -10.31 7.25
N THR A 451 -25.05 -11.03 6.25
CA THR A 451 -25.12 -12.50 6.23
C THR A 451 -23.78 -13.17 5.91
N GLY A 452 -22.71 -12.41 5.66
CA GLY A 452 -21.40 -12.94 5.25
C GLY A 452 -21.37 -13.48 3.82
N ARG A 453 -22.22 -12.94 2.93
CA ARG A 453 -22.34 -13.37 1.52
C ARG A 453 -22.52 -12.15 0.61
N ARG A 454 -22.16 -12.30 -0.66
CA ARG A 454 -22.40 -11.29 -1.72
C ARG A 454 -23.76 -11.44 -2.42
N ASP A 455 -24.56 -12.41 -1.99
CA ASP A 455 -25.88 -12.69 -2.52
C ASP A 455 -26.97 -12.20 -1.56
N GLU A 456 -27.99 -11.54 -2.10
CA GLU A 456 -29.18 -11.17 -1.33
C GLU A 456 -29.91 -12.42 -0.83
N VAL A 457 -30.29 -12.40 0.45
CA VAL A 457 -31.13 -13.45 1.03
C VAL A 457 -32.54 -12.91 1.23
N LYS A 458 -33.53 -13.63 0.70
CA LYS A 458 -34.94 -13.25 0.83
C LYS A 458 -35.34 -13.15 2.31
N GLY A 459 -35.74 -11.96 2.75
CA GLY A 459 -36.19 -11.70 4.11
C GLY A 459 -35.09 -11.30 5.10
N ALA A 460 -33.83 -11.27 4.68
CA ALA A 460 -32.75 -10.64 5.45
C ALA A 460 -32.80 -9.10 5.31
N LEU A 461 -32.04 -8.39 6.14
CA LEU A 461 -31.96 -6.92 6.07
C LEU A 461 -31.17 -6.47 4.84
N ASN A 462 -30.22 -7.28 4.38
CA ASN A 462 -29.33 -7.02 3.25
C ASN A 462 -28.63 -5.65 3.40
N SER A 463 -28.07 -5.40 4.58
CA SER A 463 -27.25 -4.25 4.92
C SER A 463 -25.80 -4.45 4.49
N LEU A 464 -25.31 -3.53 3.68
CA LEU A 464 -23.94 -3.49 3.18
C LEU A 464 -23.04 -2.67 4.13
N LYS A 465 -22.81 -3.20 5.34
CA LYS A 465 -22.07 -2.50 6.42
C LYS A 465 -20.63 -2.17 6.02
N ASP A 466 -20.00 -3.02 5.21
CA ASP A 466 -18.58 -2.90 4.86
C ASP A 466 -18.30 -2.22 3.51
N GLY A 467 -19.34 -1.81 2.80
CA GLY A 467 -19.23 -1.23 1.45
C GLY A 467 -20.13 -1.94 0.48
N ARG A 468 -20.35 -1.33 -0.68
CA ARG A 468 -21.29 -1.83 -1.68
C ARG A 468 -20.56 -2.55 -2.81
N LEU A 469 -19.34 -2.14 -3.07
CA LEU A 469 -18.61 -2.54 -4.27
C LEU A 469 -17.56 -3.61 -3.92
N ALA A 470 -17.70 -4.77 -4.53
CA ALA A 470 -16.66 -5.79 -4.53
C ALA A 470 -15.38 -5.27 -5.22
N GLY A 471 -14.22 -5.76 -4.78
CA GLY A 471 -12.93 -5.41 -5.37
C GLY A 471 -11.75 -5.96 -4.59
N LYS A 472 -10.53 -5.59 -5.02
CA LYS A 472 -9.27 -5.92 -4.34
C LYS A 472 -8.49 -4.65 -3.98
N PRO A 473 -8.82 -4.01 -2.85
CA PRO A 473 -8.20 -2.75 -2.42
C PRO A 473 -6.68 -2.70 -2.41
N PHE A 474 -6.04 -3.83 -2.12
CA PHE A 474 -4.57 -3.95 -2.02
C PHE A 474 -3.87 -4.13 -3.36
N LEU A 475 -4.60 -4.32 -4.46
CA LEU A 475 -4.02 -4.44 -5.80
C LEU A 475 -4.51 -3.33 -6.74
N HIS A 476 -5.81 -3.03 -6.71
CA HIS A 476 -6.48 -2.32 -7.82
C HIS A 476 -7.09 -0.97 -7.44
N HIS A 477 -7.11 -0.60 -6.16
CA HIS A 477 -7.91 0.53 -5.67
C HIS A 477 -7.17 1.37 -4.61
N ASN A 478 -5.92 1.76 -4.88
CA ASN A 478 -5.03 2.44 -3.92
C ASN A 478 -5.78 3.43 -3.00
N PRO A 479 -6.02 3.09 -1.72
CA PRO A 479 -6.79 3.93 -0.82
C PRO A 479 -5.94 5.01 -0.15
N ALA A 480 -4.62 4.98 -0.32
CA ALA A 480 -3.70 5.84 0.43
C ALA A 480 -3.13 6.98 -0.43
N THR A 481 -4.02 7.80 -0.99
CA THR A 481 -3.65 9.00 -1.75
C THR A 481 -4.15 10.27 -1.05
N PRO A 482 -3.38 11.37 -1.08
CA PRO A 482 -3.81 12.64 -0.49
C PRO A 482 -4.98 13.29 -1.24
N VAL A 483 -5.11 12.98 -2.54
CA VAL A 483 -6.17 13.47 -3.41
C VAL A 483 -6.96 12.29 -3.97
N VAL A 484 -8.26 12.29 -3.68
CA VAL A 484 -9.25 11.36 -4.23
C VAL A 484 -10.30 12.18 -4.96
N SER A 485 -10.28 12.14 -6.28
CA SER A 485 -11.27 12.82 -7.12
C SER A 485 -12.09 11.78 -7.89
N ILE A 486 -13.35 11.67 -7.52
CA ILE A 486 -14.30 10.71 -8.04
C ILE A 486 -15.37 11.47 -8.82
N ASP A 487 -15.45 11.17 -10.10
CA ASP A 487 -16.43 11.76 -10.99
C ASP A 487 -17.36 10.66 -11.50
N LEU A 488 -18.42 10.40 -10.74
CA LEU A 488 -19.41 9.36 -11.02
C LEU A 488 -20.26 9.69 -12.26
N ALA A 489 -20.28 10.96 -12.66
CA ALA A 489 -20.93 11.39 -13.90
C ALA A 489 -20.20 10.87 -15.16
N THR A 490 -18.89 10.66 -15.09
CA THR A 490 -18.08 10.27 -16.25
C THR A 490 -17.35 8.94 -16.07
N ARG A 491 -17.30 8.40 -14.85
CA ARG A 491 -16.58 7.16 -14.54
C ARG A 491 -17.48 6.21 -13.77
N LYS A 492 -17.31 4.93 -14.06
CA LYS A 492 -18.04 3.86 -13.38
C LYS A 492 -17.46 3.63 -11.98
N ALA A 493 -18.34 3.41 -11.00
CA ALA A 493 -17.94 3.41 -9.60
C ALA A 493 -16.89 2.32 -9.30
N GLY A 494 -17.04 1.11 -9.86
CA GLY A 494 -16.21 -0.07 -9.61
C GLY A 494 -14.71 0.09 -9.80
N SER A 495 -14.24 1.08 -10.58
CA SER A 495 -12.81 1.39 -10.76
C SER A 495 -12.19 2.31 -9.71
N LEU A 496 -12.99 2.86 -8.80
CA LEU A 496 -12.58 3.94 -7.89
C LEU A 496 -12.18 3.41 -6.51
N SER A 497 -11.25 4.10 -5.82
CA SER A 497 -10.72 3.64 -4.53
C SER A 497 -11.62 3.89 -3.33
N HIS A 498 -12.58 4.79 -3.48
CA HIS A 498 -13.49 5.19 -2.43
C HIS A 498 -14.93 5.05 -2.91
N GLU A 499 -15.85 4.94 -1.97
CA GLU A 499 -17.28 4.92 -2.21
C GLU A 499 -18.03 5.73 -1.16
N MET A 500 -19.27 6.10 -1.49
CA MET A 500 -20.22 6.63 -0.52
C MET A 500 -21.11 5.50 -0.04
N ASN A 501 -21.56 5.57 1.21
CA ASN A 501 -22.55 4.68 1.79
C ASN A 501 -23.50 5.44 2.72
N LEU A 502 -24.73 4.94 2.87
CA LEU A 502 -25.67 5.41 3.88
C LEU A 502 -26.19 4.19 4.63
N GLN A 503 -25.54 3.91 5.76
CA GLN A 503 -25.85 2.76 6.58
C GLN A 503 -27.04 3.10 7.48
N ALA A 504 -28.17 2.42 7.25
CA ALA A 504 -29.33 2.46 8.12
C ALA A 504 -29.13 1.53 9.32
N PHE A 505 -29.48 1.99 10.53
CA PHE A 505 -29.40 1.17 11.73
C PHE A 505 -30.79 0.63 12.12
N ALA A 506 -30.87 -0.66 12.45
CA ALA A 506 -32.11 -1.25 12.95
C ALA A 506 -32.32 -0.95 14.44
N SER A 507 -31.21 -0.78 15.18
CA SER A 507 -31.18 -0.48 16.60
C SER A 507 -29.95 0.36 16.98
N ASN A 508 -29.95 0.93 18.19
CA ASN A 508 -28.76 1.62 18.70
C ASN A 508 -27.54 0.69 18.83
N GLY A 509 -27.75 -0.60 19.09
CA GLY A 509 -26.68 -1.60 19.16
C GLY A 509 -25.93 -1.76 17.84
N ASP A 510 -26.62 -1.65 16.71
CA ASP A 510 -25.97 -1.69 15.39
C ASP A 510 -25.05 -0.48 15.16
N ALA A 511 -25.46 0.69 15.63
CA ALA A 511 -24.64 1.90 15.55
C ALA A 511 -23.40 1.82 16.46
N GLU A 512 -23.53 1.16 17.62
CA GLU A 512 -22.42 0.94 18.56
C GLU A 512 -21.33 0.05 17.99
N ASP A 513 -21.73 -1.02 17.31
CA ASP A 513 -20.80 -1.93 16.62
C ASP A 513 -20.08 -1.23 15.47
N TYR A 514 -20.81 -0.39 14.71
CA TYR A 514 -20.26 0.32 13.56
C TYR A 514 -19.30 1.46 13.95
N LEU A 515 -19.60 2.20 15.02
CA LEU A 515 -18.78 3.34 15.48
C LEU A 515 -17.89 2.98 16.68
N ILE A 516 -17.54 1.71 16.83
CA ILE A 516 -16.75 1.25 17.97
C ILE A 516 -15.34 1.86 17.94
N SER A 517 -14.88 2.30 19.10
CA SER A 517 -13.49 2.67 19.33
C SER A 517 -13.00 2.20 20.69
N ASP A 518 -11.71 1.86 20.81
CA ASP A 518 -11.13 1.48 22.09
C ASP A 518 -10.58 2.68 22.91
N ALA A 519 -9.87 2.38 24.00
CA ALA A 519 -9.29 3.38 24.90
C ALA A 519 -8.19 4.25 24.24
N GLU A 520 -7.60 3.79 23.14
CA GLU A 520 -6.66 4.56 22.32
C GLU A 520 -7.34 5.19 21.10
N TYR A 521 -8.68 5.15 21.06
CA TYR A 521 -9.52 5.67 19.98
C TYR A 521 -9.30 4.96 18.64
N ARG A 522 -8.79 3.71 18.68
CA ARG A 522 -8.64 2.89 17.48
C ARG A 522 -10.00 2.37 17.02
N THR A 523 -10.26 2.41 15.72
CA THR A 523 -11.53 2.00 15.12
C THR A 523 -11.33 0.99 13.97
N PRO A 524 -12.26 0.06 13.70
CA PRO A 524 -12.10 -0.94 12.64
C PRO A 524 -12.03 -0.33 11.23
N PHE A 525 -11.13 -0.83 10.39
CA PHE A 525 -10.98 -0.47 8.97
C PHE A 525 -10.30 -1.63 8.19
N ILE A 526 -10.03 -1.43 6.89
CA ILE A 526 -9.33 -2.33 5.94
C ILE A 526 -10.09 -3.60 5.59
N TYR A 527 -10.35 -4.45 6.57
CA TYR A 527 -11.17 -5.64 6.38
C TYR A 527 -12.65 -5.23 6.18
N GLY A 528 -13.11 -4.31 7.01
CA GLY A 528 -14.50 -3.88 7.12
C GLY A 528 -14.64 -2.77 8.16
N ASN A 529 -15.88 -2.36 8.43
CA ASN A 529 -16.19 -1.20 9.26
C ASN A 529 -16.69 -1.56 10.66
N THR A 530 -16.96 -2.84 10.95
CA THR A 530 -17.54 -3.28 12.23
C THR A 530 -16.52 -3.97 13.14
N SER A 531 -16.88 -4.25 14.39
CA SER A 531 -16.01 -5.02 15.30
C SER A 531 -15.77 -6.46 14.82
N PHE A 532 -16.74 -7.03 14.11
CA PHE A 532 -16.66 -8.41 13.59
C PHE A 532 -15.96 -8.51 12.25
N THR A 533 -15.93 -7.44 11.46
CA THR A 533 -15.44 -7.48 10.09
C THR A 533 -14.30 -6.51 9.83
N GLY A 534 -13.80 -5.76 10.82
CA GLY A 534 -12.70 -4.82 10.65
C GLY A 534 -11.55 -5.06 11.62
N ILE A 535 -10.39 -4.46 11.33
CA ILE A 535 -9.19 -4.47 12.17
C ILE A 535 -8.80 -3.04 12.54
N LYS A 536 -8.17 -2.87 13.70
CA LYS A 536 -7.76 -1.55 14.23
C LYS A 536 -6.36 -1.12 13.80
N ASN A 537 -5.56 -2.08 13.35
CA ASN A 537 -4.23 -1.90 12.80
C ASN A 537 -4.12 -2.77 11.54
N GLY A 538 -3.82 -2.18 10.39
CA GLY A 538 -3.50 -2.93 9.18
C GLY A 538 -2.57 -2.11 8.29
N THR A 539 -1.44 -2.69 7.91
CA THR A 539 -0.41 -1.98 7.15
C THR A 539 -0.51 -2.26 5.66
N LEU A 540 -0.37 -1.24 4.82
CA LEU A 540 -0.38 -1.36 3.35
C LEU A 540 1.01 -1.19 2.75
N PHE A 541 1.78 -0.22 3.27
CA PHE A 541 3.02 0.25 2.67
C PHE A 541 4.18 0.26 3.66
N GLU A 542 5.38 0.18 3.12
CA GLU A 542 6.62 0.24 3.89
C GLU A 542 7.18 1.66 3.88
N ILE A 543 7.75 2.07 5.01
CA ILE A 543 8.76 3.11 5.11
C ILE A 543 10.07 2.37 5.38
N PRO A 544 11.10 2.55 4.53
CA PRO A 544 12.37 1.86 4.73
C PRO A 544 12.96 2.29 6.08
N SER A 545 13.48 1.33 6.84
CA SER A 545 14.20 1.58 8.10
C SER A 545 15.71 1.81 7.89
N GLY A 546 16.18 1.69 6.65
CA GLY A 546 17.57 1.86 6.26
C GLY A 546 17.77 1.91 4.74
N PRO A 547 19.03 1.92 4.28
CA PRO A 547 19.35 1.93 2.85
C PRO A 547 18.73 0.75 2.09
N MET A 548 18.29 1.01 0.86
CA MET A 548 17.78 -0.04 -0.02
C MET A 548 18.91 -0.91 -0.56
N LEU A 549 18.63 -2.20 -0.71
CA LEU A 549 19.58 -3.21 -1.17
C LEU A 549 19.15 -3.82 -2.52
N ALA A 550 17.90 -3.62 -2.93
CA ALA A 550 17.29 -4.27 -4.08
C ALA A 550 16.22 -3.35 -4.74
N ILE A 551 15.89 -3.57 -6.01
CA ILE A 551 14.83 -2.82 -6.71
C ILE A 551 13.45 -3.13 -6.10
N SER A 552 13.24 -4.38 -5.70
CA SER A 552 12.09 -4.85 -4.93
C SER A 552 11.92 -4.19 -3.56
N ASP A 553 12.84 -3.36 -3.07
CA ASP A 553 12.58 -2.50 -1.91
C ASP A 553 11.50 -1.44 -2.17
N PHE A 554 11.22 -1.16 -3.44
CA PHE A 554 10.07 -0.35 -3.84
C PHE A 554 8.75 -1.12 -3.90
N ARG A 555 8.74 -2.45 -3.70
CA ARG A 555 7.54 -3.29 -3.91
C ARG A 555 6.35 -2.86 -3.06
N ARG A 556 6.60 -2.40 -1.82
CA ARG A 556 5.57 -1.85 -0.92
C ARG A 556 5.69 -0.35 -0.74
N SER A 557 6.28 0.34 -1.71
CA SER A 557 6.32 1.79 -1.72
C SER A 557 5.01 2.39 -2.23
N ASN A 558 4.65 3.53 -1.67
CA ASN A 558 3.60 4.41 -2.23
C ASN A 558 4.23 5.62 -2.93
N ALA A 559 5.49 5.47 -3.38
CA ALA A 559 6.30 6.56 -3.94
C ALA A 559 5.82 7.01 -5.31
N LEU A 560 5.28 6.10 -6.11
CA LEU A 560 4.82 6.40 -7.47
C LEU A 560 3.36 6.88 -7.52
N ARG A 561 2.69 7.02 -6.38
CA ARG A 561 1.24 7.24 -6.30
C ARG A 561 0.74 8.39 -7.17
N SER A 562 -0.45 8.19 -7.72
CA SER A 562 -1.16 9.19 -8.53
C SER A 562 -2.66 9.05 -8.32
N SER A 563 -3.40 10.14 -8.53
CA SER A 563 -4.87 10.11 -8.56
C SER A 563 -5.43 9.82 -9.97
N TYR A 564 -4.57 9.67 -10.98
CA TYR A 564 -4.97 9.12 -12.28
C TYR A 564 -5.23 7.62 -12.18
N LEU A 565 -6.20 7.12 -12.93
CA LEU A 565 -6.39 5.69 -13.11
C LEU A 565 -5.28 5.10 -14.02
N PRO A 566 -4.96 3.80 -13.90
CA PRO A 566 -5.40 2.90 -12.83
C PRO A 566 -4.75 3.32 -11.50
N ALA A 567 -5.52 3.28 -10.41
CA ALA A 567 -5.03 3.58 -9.05
C ALA A 567 -4.21 2.40 -8.54
N PHE A 568 -3.02 2.24 -9.11
CA PHE A 568 -2.16 1.08 -8.89
C PHE A 568 -1.63 1.02 -7.46
N VAL A 569 -1.37 -0.20 -7.00
CA VAL A 569 -0.77 -0.50 -5.70
C VAL A 569 0.42 -1.42 -5.95
N GLN A 570 1.55 -1.15 -5.28
CA GLN A 570 2.70 -2.04 -5.26
C GLN A 570 3.24 -2.45 -6.67
N PRO A 571 3.49 -1.50 -7.61
CA PRO A 571 3.72 -1.85 -9.01
C PRO A 571 5.13 -2.41 -9.29
N ILE A 572 6.15 -1.94 -8.57
CA ILE A 572 7.55 -2.33 -8.80
C ILE A 572 7.78 -3.72 -8.19
N GLY A 573 8.43 -4.61 -8.93
CA GLY A 573 8.68 -6.00 -8.54
C GLY A 573 7.47 -6.91 -8.69
N ASN A 574 6.24 -6.39 -8.68
CA ASN A 574 5.05 -7.13 -9.06
C ASN A 574 4.72 -6.95 -10.54
N SER A 575 3.76 -7.73 -11.04
CA SER A 575 3.57 -7.91 -12.49
C SER A 575 2.11 -8.06 -12.92
N GLY A 576 1.17 -7.86 -12.00
CA GLY A 576 -0.25 -7.94 -12.28
C GLY A 576 -0.73 -6.80 -13.18
N VAL A 577 -1.53 -7.14 -14.19
CA VAL A 577 -2.24 -6.14 -15.01
C VAL A 577 -3.42 -5.55 -14.22
N SER A 578 -3.72 -4.27 -14.42
CA SER A 578 -4.96 -3.68 -13.92
C SER A 578 -6.18 -4.27 -14.65
N PRO A 579 -7.32 -4.52 -13.97
CA PRO A 579 -8.54 -4.98 -14.63
C PRO A 579 -9.09 -3.97 -15.64
N LEU A 580 -8.65 -2.71 -15.59
CA LEU A 580 -9.02 -1.65 -16.52
C LEU A 580 -8.33 -1.76 -17.89
N MET A 581 -7.30 -2.60 -18.01
CA MET A 581 -6.43 -2.67 -19.19
C MET A 581 -6.54 -4.01 -19.91
N ASN A 582 -6.34 -3.99 -21.23
CA ASN A 582 -6.06 -5.20 -22.01
C ASN A 582 -4.65 -5.74 -21.73
N THR A 583 -4.48 -7.05 -21.84
CA THR A 583 -3.17 -7.69 -21.59
C THR A 583 -2.19 -7.57 -22.77
N ASP A 584 -2.64 -7.21 -23.96
CA ASP A 584 -1.82 -7.14 -25.18
C ASP A 584 -1.07 -5.81 -25.35
N ARG A 585 -1.20 -4.90 -24.39
CA ARG A 585 -0.64 -3.56 -24.43
C ARG A 585 -0.18 -3.08 -23.05
N VAL A 586 0.57 -1.98 -23.06
CA VAL A 586 1.05 -1.27 -21.85
C VAL A 586 0.51 0.16 -21.74
N ILE A 587 -0.23 0.61 -22.75
CA ILE A 587 -0.99 1.87 -22.77
C ILE A 587 -2.40 1.54 -23.24
N GLU A 588 -3.41 1.90 -22.45
CA GLU A 588 -4.83 1.76 -22.82
C GLU A 588 -5.45 3.14 -23.03
N SER A 589 -6.04 3.35 -24.20
CA SER A 589 -6.62 4.65 -24.61
C SER A 589 -8.11 4.54 -24.88
N ASN A 590 -8.79 3.63 -24.17
CA ASN A 590 -10.23 3.46 -24.29
C ASN A 590 -10.97 4.59 -23.53
N ASP A 591 -11.55 5.53 -24.28
CA ASP A 591 -12.30 6.67 -23.73
C ASP A 591 -13.51 6.26 -22.88
N GLN A 592 -14.02 5.02 -23.01
CA GLN A 592 -15.08 4.50 -22.14
C GLN A 592 -14.58 4.13 -20.72
N VAL A 593 -13.27 3.97 -20.55
CA VAL A 593 -12.63 3.66 -19.26
C VAL A 593 -12.10 4.94 -18.62
N SER A 594 -11.42 5.79 -19.40
CA SER A 594 -10.90 7.09 -18.94
C SER A 594 -10.69 8.06 -20.09
N GLY A 595 -10.91 9.36 -19.85
CA GLY A 595 -10.60 10.43 -20.81
C GLY A 595 -9.11 10.76 -20.98
N PHE A 596 -8.22 9.83 -20.61
CA PHE A 596 -6.77 9.94 -20.72
C PHE A 596 -6.14 8.53 -20.85
N PRO A 597 -4.93 8.40 -21.42
CA PRO A 597 -4.25 7.12 -21.52
C PRO A 597 -3.88 6.55 -20.15
N LEU A 598 -4.26 5.29 -19.92
CA LEU A 598 -3.86 4.48 -18.77
C LEU A 598 -2.51 3.83 -19.03
N LEU A 599 -1.62 3.80 -18.03
CA LEU A 599 -0.29 3.20 -18.14
C LEU A 599 -0.21 1.91 -17.31
N ASP A 600 0.41 0.87 -17.86
CA ASP A 600 0.73 -0.36 -17.12
C ASP A 600 1.97 -0.13 -16.26
N HIS A 601 1.75 0.39 -15.06
CA HIS A 601 2.81 0.81 -14.16
C HIS A 601 3.74 -0.34 -13.73
N SER A 602 3.23 -1.58 -13.61
CA SER A 602 4.06 -2.74 -13.29
C SER A 602 5.03 -3.05 -14.42
N VAL A 603 4.53 -3.22 -15.65
CA VAL A 603 5.42 -3.53 -16.79
C VAL A 603 6.42 -2.40 -17.02
N LEU A 604 5.96 -1.16 -17.05
CA LEU A 604 6.78 0.01 -17.39
C LEU A 604 7.84 0.33 -16.34
N ALA A 605 7.52 0.25 -15.04
CA ALA A 605 8.48 0.52 -13.98
C ALA A 605 9.54 -0.58 -13.88
N ASN A 606 9.13 -1.85 -13.96
CA ASN A 606 10.10 -2.95 -13.94
C ASN A 606 11.03 -2.88 -15.15
N HIS A 607 10.50 -2.52 -16.32
CA HIS A 607 11.29 -2.36 -17.55
C HIS A 607 12.23 -1.16 -17.51
N ALA A 608 11.90 -0.13 -16.73
CA ALA A 608 12.76 1.02 -16.51
C ALA A 608 13.92 0.71 -15.56
N LEU A 609 13.71 -0.16 -14.56
CA LEU A 609 14.62 -0.33 -13.42
C LEU A 609 15.51 -1.58 -13.48
N TYR A 610 14.96 -2.78 -13.70
CA TYR A 610 15.63 -4.05 -13.38
C TYR A 610 16.93 -4.32 -14.15
N ASP A 611 16.96 -3.97 -15.44
CA ASP A 611 18.08 -4.31 -16.31
C ASP A 611 19.20 -3.27 -16.24
N GLY A 612 18.87 -1.99 -16.03
CA GLY A 612 19.83 -0.89 -16.09
C GLY A 612 20.39 -0.44 -14.74
N PHE A 613 19.79 -0.86 -13.63
CA PHE A 613 20.08 -0.30 -12.31
C PHE A 613 20.29 -1.36 -11.22
N TYR A 614 21.02 -0.98 -10.16
CA TYR A 614 21.21 -1.75 -8.94
C TYR A 614 21.44 -0.82 -7.74
N PHE A 615 21.47 -1.38 -6.52
CA PHE A 615 21.87 -0.66 -5.32
C PHE A 615 23.21 -1.20 -4.79
N SER A 616 24.20 -0.33 -4.72
CA SER A 616 25.50 -0.63 -4.10
C SER A 616 25.43 -0.60 -2.57
N SER A 617 24.40 0.03 -2.00
CA SER A 617 24.26 0.36 -0.57
C SER A 617 25.33 1.29 0.01
N VAL A 618 26.10 1.95 -0.87
CA VAL A 618 27.13 2.93 -0.47
C VAL A 618 26.49 4.30 -0.30
N VAL A 619 25.87 4.50 0.87
CA VAL A 619 25.15 5.72 1.24
C VAL A 619 25.47 6.10 2.68
N ASP A 620 25.19 7.35 3.05
CA ASP A 620 25.33 7.80 4.42
C ASP A 620 24.37 7.00 5.33
N HIS A 621 24.92 6.42 6.41
CA HIS A 621 24.12 5.66 7.37
C HIS A 621 24.70 5.75 8.78
N GLY A 622 23.85 6.19 9.72
CA GLY A 622 24.28 6.53 11.08
C GLY A 622 25.29 7.68 11.05
N ALA A 623 26.43 7.51 11.73
CA ALA A 623 27.51 8.49 11.77
C ALA A 623 28.54 8.35 10.64
N ARG A 624 28.43 7.31 9.79
CA ARG A 624 29.39 7.05 8.70
C ARG A 624 28.91 7.70 7.41
N THR A 625 29.82 8.39 6.74
CA THR A 625 29.56 8.91 5.39
C THR A 625 29.72 7.81 4.35
N SER A 626 29.10 8.00 3.19
CA SER A 626 29.27 7.13 2.03
C SER A 626 30.72 7.04 1.55
N GLU A 627 31.52 8.10 1.74
CA GLU A 627 32.97 8.10 1.47
C GLU A 627 33.76 7.22 2.47
N ASP A 628 33.41 7.26 3.76
CA ASP A 628 34.01 6.38 4.78
C ASP A 628 33.71 4.90 4.47
N ILE A 629 32.44 4.62 4.15
CA ILE A 629 31.97 3.26 3.84
C ILE A 629 32.67 2.73 2.59
N TRP A 630 32.76 3.54 1.53
CA TRP A 630 33.45 3.15 0.32
C TRP A 630 34.95 2.94 0.56
N SER A 631 35.60 3.86 1.29
CA SER A 631 37.03 3.76 1.59
C SER A 631 37.34 2.49 2.39
N ASP A 632 36.52 2.14 3.36
CA ASP A 632 36.72 0.93 4.17
C ASP A 632 36.46 -0.36 3.39
N TYR A 633 35.45 -0.36 2.51
CA TYR A 633 35.23 -1.45 1.56
C TYR A 633 36.44 -1.63 0.62
N VAL A 634 36.96 -0.53 0.07
CA VAL A 634 38.07 -0.56 -0.88
C VAL A 634 39.42 -0.81 -0.22
N GLU A 635 39.72 -0.34 0.99
CA GLU A 635 41.05 -0.46 1.59
C GLU A 635 41.15 -1.62 2.58
N LYS A 636 40.13 -1.79 3.41
CA LYS A 636 40.11 -2.76 4.51
C LYS A 636 39.38 -4.04 4.13
N GLY A 637 38.56 -4.01 3.07
CA GLY A 637 37.72 -5.14 2.68
C GLY A 637 36.54 -5.35 3.62
N GLU A 638 36.10 -4.29 4.33
CA GLU A 638 34.87 -4.35 5.13
C GLU A 638 33.67 -4.63 4.22
N PRO A 639 32.74 -5.53 4.58
CA PRO A 639 31.59 -5.83 3.74
C PRO A 639 30.62 -4.64 3.65
N LEU A 640 30.02 -4.46 2.48
CA LEU A 640 28.86 -3.57 2.30
C LEU A 640 27.61 -4.21 2.92
N LEU A 641 26.53 -3.43 3.09
CA LEU A 641 25.24 -3.95 3.55
C LEU A 641 24.73 -5.05 2.59
N SER A 642 24.86 -4.81 1.28
CA SER A 642 24.71 -5.88 0.29
C SER A 642 25.97 -6.76 0.24
N GLN A 643 25.94 -7.88 0.95
CA GLN A 643 27.08 -8.81 1.02
C GLN A 643 27.33 -9.59 -0.28
N SER A 644 26.40 -9.53 -1.24
CA SER A 644 26.58 -10.12 -2.56
C SER A 644 27.61 -9.36 -3.41
N LEU A 645 27.91 -8.10 -3.10
CA LEU A 645 28.89 -7.32 -3.86
C LEU A 645 30.30 -7.54 -3.32
N LYS A 646 31.23 -7.83 -4.23
CA LYS A 646 32.65 -8.03 -3.93
C LYS A 646 33.51 -7.11 -4.78
N LEU A 647 34.62 -6.65 -4.20
CA LEU A 647 35.50 -5.69 -4.82
C LEU A 647 36.19 -6.33 -6.03
N HIS A 648 36.13 -5.65 -7.16
CA HIS A 648 36.92 -5.93 -8.35
C HIS A 648 37.80 -4.72 -8.65
N LEU A 649 39.04 -4.95 -9.07
CA LEU A 649 39.90 -3.89 -9.56
C LEU A 649 40.14 -4.14 -11.05
N PRO A 650 39.60 -3.29 -11.94
CA PRO A 650 39.90 -3.35 -13.36
C PRO A 650 41.41 -3.36 -13.64
N ASN A 651 41.79 -4.00 -14.72
CA ASN A 651 43.17 -4.10 -15.17
C ASN A 651 43.80 -2.70 -15.30
N GLY A 652 44.91 -2.48 -14.59
CA GLY A 652 45.62 -1.20 -14.61
C GLY A 652 45.12 -0.17 -13.59
N THR A 653 44.07 -0.48 -12.83
CA THR A 653 43.59 0.38 -11.73
C THR A 653 44.16 -0.03 -10.38
N SER A 654 44.33 0.95 -9.50
CA SER A 654 44.76 0.80 -8.11
C SER A 654 43.58 0.97 -7.13
N ARG A 655 43.80 0.63 -5.86
CA ARG A 655 42.82 0.96 -4.80
C ARG A 655 42.65 2.47 -4.63
N SER A 656 43.68 3.27 -4.93
CA SER A 656 43.59 4.73 -4.90
C SER A 656 42.62 5.24 -5.96
N ASP A 657 42.71 4.73 -7.18
CA ASP A 657 41.83 5.10 -8.30
C ASP A 657 40.37 4.77 -7.96
N ALA A 658 40.12 3.62 -7.32
CA ALA A 658 38.80 3.25 -6.85
C ALA A 658 38.26 4.22 -5.79
N LYS A 659 39.10 4.76 -4.90
CA LYS A 659 38.69 5.76 -3.89
C LYS A 659 38.33 7.11 -4.50
N GLU A 660 39.04 7.53 -5.55
CA GLU A 660 38.83 8.82 -6.23
C GLU A 660 37.39 9.00 -6.75
N VAL A 661 36.66 7.90 -6.95
CA VAL A 661 35.23 7.89 -7.30
C VAL A 661 34.39 8.69 -6.29
N PHE A 662 34.73 8.65 -4.99
CA PHE A 662 34.00 9.39 -3.96
C PHE A 662 34.55 10.78 -3.69
N SER A 663 35.86 10.99 -3.82
CA SER A 663 36.51 12.28 -3.53
C SER A 663 36.49 13.27 -4.70
N GLU A 664 36.46 12.80 -5.96
CA GLU A 664 36.66 13.66 -7.15
C GLU A 664 35.55 13.56 -8.21
N GLN A 665 34.73 12.51 -8.22
CA GLN A 665 33.81 12.19 -9.34
C GLN A 665 32.32 12.12 -8.94
N GLU A 666 31.87 13.06 -8.08
CA GLU A 666 30.49 13.06 -7.53
C GLU A 666 29.40 12.98 -8.62
N SER A 667 29.53 13.75 -9.72
CA SER A 667 28.53 13.81 -10.81
C SER A 667 28.49 12.57 -11.71
N GLU A 668 29.49 11.69 -11.66
CA GLU A 668 29.55 10.49 -12.51
C GLU A 668 29.54 9.21 -11.68
N ARG A 669 29.65 9.30 -10.36
CA ARG A 669 29.73 8.17 -9.41
C ARG A 669 28.76 7.02 -9.73
N HIS A 670 27.50 7.34 -10.02
CA HIS A 670 26.46 6.38 -10.35
C HIS A 670 26.71 5.55 -11.62
N LEU A 671 27.58 6.01 -12.53
CA LEU A 671 28.01 5.29 -13.73
C LEU A 671 29.25 4.42 -13.47
N LEU A 672 30.02 4.75 -12.44
CA LEU A 672 31.37 4.22 -12.24
C LEU A 672 31.43 3.06 -11.26
N LEU A 673 30.63 3.06 -10.18
CA LEU A 673 30.78 2.09 -9.09
C LEU A 673 30.73 0.62 -9.53
N ALA A 674 29.90 0.30 -10.53
CA ALA A 674 29.77 -1.04 -11.06
C ALA A 674 31.08 -1.57 -11.69
N GLU A 675 32.02 -0.72 -12.08
CA GLU A 675 33.31 -1.16 -12.63
C GLU A 675 34.22 -1.77 -11.56
N TYR A 676 34.02 -1.40 -10.29
CA TYR A 676 34.77 -1.88 -9.14
C TYR A 676 34.06 -2.96 -8.34
N GLN A 677 32.94 -3.48 -8.84
CA GLN A 677 32.11 -4.46 -8.13
C GLN A 677 31.75 -5.64 -9.02
N MET A 678 31.71 -6.84 -8.44
CA MET A 678 31.15 -8.05 -9.03
C MET A 678 30.19 -8.70 -8.04
N THR A 679 29.15 -9.35 -8.56
CA THR A 679 28.21 -10.11 -7.74
C THR A 679 28.80 -11.47 -7.43
N SER A 680 28.96 -11.81 -6.15
CA SER A 680 29.36 -13.13 -5.69
C SER A 680 28.22 -14.12 -5.85
N ALA A 681 28.55 -15.31 -6.32
CA ALA A 681 27.68 -16.47 -6.38
C ALA A 681 26.30 -16.18 -7.03
N PRO A 682 26.22 -15.49 -8.18
CA PRO A 682 24.96 -15.07 -8.76
C PRO A 682 24.09 -16.28 -9.16
N PHE A 683 22.78 -16.16 -8.95
CA PHE A 683 21.80 -17.18 -9.29
C PHE A 683 21.13 -16.87 -10.62
N ASN A 684 21.23 -17.80 -11.58
CA ASN A 684 20.57 -17.65 -12.87
C ASN A 684 19.10 -18.07 -12.78
N VAL A 685 18.18 -17.11 -12.94
CA VAL A 685 16.72 -17.33 -12.90
C VAL A 685 16.21 -18.26 -14.01
N ASN A 686 17.03 -18.55 -15.02
CA ASN A 686 16.73 -19.57 -16.03
C ASN A 686 17.00 -21.00 -15.58
N SER A 687 17.42 -21.22 -14.33
CA SER A 687 17.65 -22.55 -13.80
C SER A 687 16.38 -23.40 -13.84
N THR A 688 16.48 -24.59 -14.44
CA THR A 688 15.43 -25.61 -14.41
C THR A 688 15.65 -26.66 -13.32
N SER A 689 16.52 -26.38 -12.35
CA SER A 689 16.82 -27.26 -11.21
C SER A 689 15.97 -26.87 -10.01
N ARG A 690 15.12 -27.81 -9.55
CA ARG A 690 14.30 -27.64 -8.34
C ARG A 690 15.16 -27.44 -7.10
N GLU A 691 16.19 -28.26 -6.94
CA GLU A 691 17.13 -28.16 -5.82
C GLU A 691 17.84 -26.79 -5.77
N ALA A 692 18.15 -26.22 -6.94
CA ALA A 692 18.81 -24.91 -7.00
C ALA A 692 17.86 -23.78 -6.54
N TRP A 693 16.60 -23.83 -6.99
CA TRP A 693 15.58 -22.89 -6.52
C TRP A 693 15.29 -23.05 -5.02
N LYS A 694 15.13 -24.29 -4.54
CA LYS A 694 14.92 -24.58 -3.12
C LYS A 694 16.07 -24.04 -2.25
N ALA A 695 17.32 -24.23 -2.68
CA ALA A 695 18.49 -23.75 -1.95
C ALA A 695 18.54 -22.23 -1.82
N VAL A 696 18.21 -21.50 -2.90
CA VAL A 696 18.20 -20.03 -2.90
C VAL A 696 17.01 -19.46 -2.12
N LEU A 697 15.83 -20.04 -2.28
CA LEU A 697 14.65 -19.62 -1.52
C LEU A 697 14.79 -19.93 -0.02
N GLY A 698 15.53 -20.98 0.36
CA GLY A 698 15.76 -21.36 1.75
C GLY A 698 16.77 -20.50 2.51
N THR A 699 17.34 -19.46 1.91
CA THR A 699 18.52 -18.74 2.45
C THR A 699 18.33 -18.03 3.78
N LEU A 700 17.11 -17.60 4.08
CA LEU A 700 16.79 -16.94 5.35
C LEU A 700 16.33 -17.91 6.44
N LYS A 701 16.45 -19.23 6.23
CA LYS A 701 16.08 -20.19 7.26
C LYS A 701 16.92 -19.98 8.53
N GLY A 702 16.27 -19.80 9.67
CA GLY A 702 16.96 -19.56 10.94
C GLY A 702 17.53 -18.16 11.10
N SER A 703 17.19 -17.20 10.23
CA SER A 703 17.62 -15.80 10.37
C SER A 703 16.99 -15.12 11.58
N ASP A 704 17.70 -14.13 12.14
CA ASP A 704 17.11 -13.21 13.11
C ASP A 704 16.19 -12.21 12.41
N LEU A 705 14.99 -12.04 12.97
CA LEU A 705 13.96 -11.15 12.50
C LEU A 705 13.68 -10.08 13.54
N VAL A 706 13.36 -8.88 13.07
CA VAL A 706 12.90 -7.75 13.89
C VAL A 706 11.48 -7.42 13.48
N THR A 707 10.61 -7.17 14.46
CA THR A 707 9.20 -6.82 14.24
C THR A 707 8.90 -5.54 15.02
N LEU A 708 8.19 -4.60 14.41
CA LEU A 708 7.66 -3.40 15.08
C LEU A 708 6.16 -3.56 15.27
N TRP A 709 5.72 -4.04 16.42
CA TRP A 709 4.33 -4.39 16.64
C TRP A 709 3.37 -3.23 16.41
N GLY A 710 2.35 -3.42 15.56
CA GLY A 710 1.42 -2.36 15.18
C GLY A 710 0.61 -1.80 16.35
N LYS A 711 0.27 -2.64 17.34
CA LYS A 711 -0.53 -2.24 18.51
C LYS A 711 0.27 -1.50 19.58
N SER A 712 1.47 -1.96 19.90
CA SER A 712 2.30 -1.39 20.98
C SER A 712 3.29 -0.34 20.49
N ALA A 713 3.70 -0.43 19.22
CA ALA A 713 4.85 0.27 18.63
C ALA A 713 6.19 -0.08 19.29
N GLU A 714 6.31 -1.32 19.78
CA GLU A 714 7.52 -1.88 20.39
C GLU A 714 8.27 -2.79 19.40
N LEU A 715 9.60 -2.78 19.48
CA LEU A 715 10.45 -3.70 18.74
C LEU A 715 10.59 -5.04 19.46
N ALA A 716 10.40 -6.12 18.71
CA ALA A 716 10.68 -7.49 19.15
C ALA A 716 11.70 -8.15 18.23
N ARG A 717 12.51 -9.05 18.80
CA ARG A 717 13.46 -9.88 18.04
C ARG A 717 13.12 -11.34 18.23
N ARG A 718 13.18 -12.11 17.14
CA ARG A 718 13.04 -13.56 17.18
C ARG A 718 13.86 -14.21 16.09
N GLN A 719 14.11 -15.50 16.25
CA GLN A 719 14.69 -16.32 15.20
C GLN A 719 13.56 -16.96 14.38
N ALA A 720 13.74 -17.07 13.06
CA ALA A 720 12.82 -17.79 12.20
C ALA A 720 12.95 -19.32 12.41
N ASN A 721 11.84 -20.04 12.39
CA ASN A 721 11.83 -21.52 12.50
C ASN A 721 11.89 -22.19 11.11
N GLY A 722 11.13 -21.65 10.16
CA GLY A 722 11.09 -22.01 8.75
C GLY A 722 11.84 -21.01 7.88
N VAL A 723 11.37 -20.84 6.63
CA VAL A 723 11.89 -19.84 5.68
C VAL A 723 10.99 -18.60 5.73
N PRO A 724 11.41 -17.50 6.35
CA PRO A 724 10.58 -16.31 6.44
C PRO A 724 10.51 -15.60 5.08
N ILE A 725 9.28 -15.33 4.62
CA ILE A 725 9.01 -14.45 3.48
C ILE A 725 8.29 -13.23 4.01
N LEU A 726 9.01 -12.10 4.07
CA LEU A 726 8.51 -10.89 4.69
C LEU A 726 7.89 -9.97 3.64
N GLY A 727 6.63 -9.58 3.86
CA GLY A 727 5.99 -8.51 3.09
C GLY A 727 6.76 -7.19 3.21
N MET A 728 7.26 -6.89 4.40
CA MET A 728 7.95 -5.65 4.75
C MET A 728 9.29 -5.96 5.42
N THR A 729 10.31 -5.11 5.26
CA THR A 729 11.59 -5.31 5.94
C THR A 729 11.45 -5.27 7.47
N LEU A 730 10.51 -4.45 7.95
CA LEU A 730 10.11 -4.38 9.35
C LEU A 730 8.59 -4.65 9.46
N PRO A 731 8.17 -5.93 9.62
CA PRO A 731 6.76 -6.30 9.76
C PRO A 731 6.13 -5.75 11.03
N ASN A 732 4.80 -5.63 11.07
CA ASN A 732 4.06 -5.12 12.22
C ASN A 732 3.27 -6.16 13.02
N GLY A 733 3.41 -7.43 12.63
CA GLY A 733 2.88 -8.58 13.32
C GLY A 733 3.86 -9.75 13.23
N GLU A 734 3.52 -10.83 13.90
CA GLU A 734 4.34 -12.04 13.92
C GLU A 734 3.99 -13.02 12.78
N GLU A 735 4.73 -14.13 12.71
CA GLU A 735 4.41 -15.26 11.86
C GLU A 735 2.99 -15.77 12.14
N ILE A 736 2.18 -15.90 11.08
CA ILE A 736 0.73 -16.13 11.15
C ILE A 736 0.29 -17.41 11.87
N SER A 737 1.14 -18.44 11.98
CA SER A 737 0.82 -19.69 12.67
C SER A 737 1.11 -19.64 14.19
N GLN A 738 1.73 -18.56 14.68
CA GLN A 738 1.99 -18.39 16.11
C GLN A 738 0.73 -18.06 16.90
N PRO A 739 0.65 -18.51 18.17
CA PRO A 739 -0.37 -18.05 19.10
C PRO A 739 -0.34 -16.52 19.25
N VAL A 740 -1.52 -15.92 19.38
CA VAL A 740 -1.65 -14.46 19.54
C VAL A 740 -1.12 -14.01 20.90
N ASP A 741 -0.18 -13.06 20.87
CA ASP A 741 0.16 -12.22 22.03
C ASP A 741 -0.82 -11.04 22.11
N PHE A 742 -1.76 -11.07 23.06
CA PHE A 742 -2.78 -10.04 23.21
C PHE A 742 -2.25 -8.68 23.70
N GLU A 743 -1.02 -8.60 24.20
CA GLU A 743 -0.37 -7.31 24.47
C GLU A 743 0.06 -6.63 23.16
N GLN A 744 0.39 -7.43 22.14
CA GLN A 744 0.98 -6.98 20.88
C GLN A 744 0.01 -7.00 19.69
N ALA A 745 -1.08 -7.77 19.78
CA ALA A 745 -2.13 -7.91 18.76
C ALA A 745 -3.53 -7.89 19.41
N ASP A 746 -4.59 -7.60 18.63
CA ASP A 746 -5.96 -7.66 19.15
C ASP A 746 -6.58 -9.06 19.00
N ASP A 747 -6.23 -9.75 17.91
CA ASP A 747 -6.72 -11.08 17.53
C ASP A 747 -5.79 -11.71 16.47
N GLU A 748 -6.11 -12.93 16.01
CA GLU A 748 -5.36 -13.65 14.96
C GLU A 748 -5.30 -12.83 13.66
N ARG A 749 -6.40 -12.18 13.29
CA ARG A 749 -6.50 -11.33 12.09
C ARG A 749 -5.49 -10.19 12.14
N THR A 750 -5.24 -9.61 13.32
CA THR A 750 -4.21 -8.58 13.47
C THR A 750 -2.85 -9.08 12.94
N ASN A 751 -2.46 -10.34 13.20
CA ASN A 751 -1.25 -10.92 12.62
C ASN A 751 -1.41 -11.23 11.14
N GLU A 752 -2.55 -11.76 10.68
CA GLU A 752 -2.78 -11.99 9.25
C GLU A 752 -2.57 -10.71 8.41
N TRP A 753 -3.02 -9.56 8.92
CA TRP A 753 -2.97 -8.28 8.21
C TRP A 753 -1.68 -7.47 8.39
N ASN A 754 -0.77 -7.88 9.28
CA ASN A 754 0.43 -7.10 9.61
C ASN A 754 1.73 -7.93 9.66
N GLY A 755 1.60 -9.25 9.73
CA GLY A 755 2.69 -10.19 9.93
C GLY A 755 3.32 -10.71 8.64
N TYR A 756 3.77 -11.95 8.70
CA TYR A 756 4.49 -12.62 7.62
C TYR A 756 4.29 -14.14 7.67
N GLN A 757 4.77 -14.84 6.64
CA GLN A 757 4.76 -16.30 6.60
C GLN A 757 6.15 -16.88 6.77
N GLU A 758 6.21 -18.08 7.36
CA GLU A 758 7.35 -18.97 7.25
C GLU A 758 6.97 -20.21 6.45
N LEU A 759 7.63 -20.39 5.29
CA LEU A 759 7.37 -21.56 4.45
C LEU A 759 7.95 -22.81 5.08
N SER A 760 7.14 -23.87 5.13
CA SER A 760 7.60 -25.23 5.42
C SER A 760 8.45 -25.79 4.28
N GLU A 761 9.16 -26.88 4.54
CA GLU A 761 9.96 -27.53 3.50
C GLU A 761 9.11 -28.02 2.31
N GLN A 762 7.87 -28.47 2.58
CA GLN A 762 6.96 -28.93 1.53
C GLN A 762 6.41 -27.78 0.68
N GLU A 763 6.09 -26.65 1.29
CA GLU A 763 5.66 -25.45 0.58
C GLU A 763 6.81 -24.88 -0.26
N LEU A 764 8.03 -24.89 0.28
CA LEU A 764 9.23 -24.48 -0.44
C LEU A 764 9.52 -25.37 -1.67
N GLU A 765 9.38 -26.70 -1.52
CA GLU A 765 9.50 -27.65 -2.62
C GLU A 765 8.44 -27.41 -3.70
N SER A 766 7.19 -27.18 -3.28
CA SER A 766 6.07 -26.92 -4.18
C SER A 766 6.26 -25.61 -4.95
N LEU A 767 6.68 -24.55 -4.27
CA LEU A 767 7.01 -23.27 -4.90
C LEU A 767 8.18 -23.42 -5.89
N ALA A 768 9.27 -24.08 -5.51
CA ALA A 768 10.41 -24.32 -6.39
C ALA A 768 10.02 -25.13 -7.64
N ALA A 769 9.16 -26.13 -7.48
CA ALA A 769 8.63 -26.92 -8.60
C ALA A 769 7.83 -26.07 -9.58
N GLU A 770 6.90 -25.25 -9.09
CA GLU A 770 6.09 -24.36 -9.94
C GLU A 770 6.92 -23.26 -10.60
N ILE A 771 7.94 -22.71 -9.92
CA ILE A 771 8.87 -21.76 -10.54
C ILE A 771 9.58 -22.42 -11.73
N VAL A 772 10.05 -23.66 -11.59
CA VAL A 772 10.68 -24.38 -12.72
C VAL A 772 9.72 -24.59 -13.88
N GLN A 773 8.42 -24.84 -13.62
CA GLN A 773 7.42 -24.93 -14.68
C GLN A 773 7.24 -23.59 -15.41
N GLU A 774 7.15 -22.49 -14.67
CA GLU A 774 7.04 -21.15 -15.26
C GLU A 774 8.30 -20.75 -16.05
N VAL A 775 9.49 -21.09 -15.55
CA VAL A 775 10.76 -20.91 -16.27
C VAL A 775 10.76 -21.68 -17.60
N ARG A 776 10.28 -22.94 -17.60
CA ARG A 776 10.19 -23.74 -18.84
C ARG A 776 9.15 -23.23 -19.82
N ALA A 777 8.03 -22.71 -19.33
CA ALA A 777 6.95 -22.18 -20.16
C ALA A 777 7.30 -20.80 -20.76
N ARG A 778 8.06 -19.99 -20.01
CA ARG A 778 8.31 -18.59 -20.36
C ARG A 778 9.70 -18.32 -20.90
N GLY A 779 10.69 -19.03 -20.39
CA GLY A 779 12.11 -18.78 -20.65
C GLY A 779 12.67 -19.54 -21.87
N PRO A 780 14.01 -19.45 -22.06
CA PRO A 780 14.93 -18.68 -21.23
C PRO A 780 14.67 -17.18 -21.35
N PHE A 781 14.58 -16.49 -20.21
CA PHE A 781 14.46 -15.05 -20.10
C PHE A 781 15.77 -14.39 -20.53
N LEU A 782 15.66 -13.34 -21.34
CA LEU A 782 16.78 -12.57 -21.89
C LEU A 782 17.16 -11.37 -21.01
N SER A 783 16.26 -10.96 -20.11
CA SER A 783 16.43 -9.86 -19.18
C SER A 783 15.69 -10.10 -17.85
N LEU A 784 16.12 -9.45 -16.77
CA LEU A 784 15.42 -9.54 -15.49
C LEU A 784 14.04 -8.88 -15.58
N SER A 785 13.90 -7.80 -16.35
CA SER A 785 12.59 -7.21 -16.62
C SER A 785 11.63 -8.21 -17.26
N GLU A 786 12.10 -9.08 -18.17
CA GLU A 786 11.27 -10.11 -18.79
C GLU A 786 10.85 -11.20 -17.79
N PHE A 787 11.76 -11.59 -16.88
CA PHE A 787 11.45 -12.56 -15.82
C PHE A 787 10.39 -12.03 -14.84
N VAL A 788 10.52 -10.75 -14.47
CA VAL A 788 9.61 -10.10 -13.52
C VAL A 788 8.26 -9.82 -14.17
N ASN A 789 8.21 -9.35 -15.41
CA ASN A 789 6.97 -8.90 -16.04
C ASN A 789 6.08 -10.03 -16.59
N ARG A 790 4.78 -9.73 -16.69
CA ARG A 790 3.83 -10.50 -17.51
C ARG A 790 4.20 -10.41 -19.00
N ARG A 791 3.74 -11.37 -19.81
CA ARG A 791 3.85 -11.26 -21.26
C ARG A 791 2.83 -10.25 -21.79
N VAL A 792 3.27 -9.33 -22.63
CA VAL A 792 2.39 -8.36 -23.29
C VAL A 792 1.88 -9.00 -24.58
N GLU A 793 0.81 -9.79 -24.44
CA GLU A 793 0.19 -10.56 -25.52
C GLU A 793 -1.32 -10.69 -25.30
N GLY A 794 -2.03 -11.33 -26.24
CA GLY A 794 -3.46 -11.62 -26.09
C GLY A 794 -3.79 -12.35 -24.79
N GLN A 795 -5.05 -12.27 -24.34
CA GLN A 795 -5.47 -12.77 -23.03
C GLN A 795 -5.10 -14.26 -22.83
N SER A 796 -4.24 -14.50 -21.85
CA SER A 796 -3.77 -15.82 -21.43
C SER A 796 -3.35 -15.77 -19.96
N GLU A 797 -3.12 -16.92 -19.34
CA GLU A 797 -2.53 -16.97 -17.99
C GLU A 797 -1.15 -16.30 -17.94
N LEU A 798 -0.39 -16.35 -19.04
CA LEU A 798 0.94 -15.75 -19.14
C LEU A 798 0.88 -14.22 -19.23
N SER A 799 -0.24 -13.68 -19.69
CA SER A 799 -0.42 -12.24 -19.91
C SER A 799 -1.01 -11.50 -18.72
N ARG A 800 -1.46 -12.22 -17.68
CA ARG A 800 -2.06 -11.67 -16.44
C ARG A 800 -1.04 -11.37 -15.34
N GLY A 801 0.07 -12.12 -15.31
CA GLY A 801 1.11 -12.00 -14.29
C GLY A 801 2.46 -12.58 -14.73
N GLY A 802 3.51 -12.25 -13.99
CA GLY A 802 4.89 -12.69 -14.20
C GLY A 802 5.15 -14.13 -13.77
N ALA A 803 6.40 -14.59 -13.91
CA ALA A 803 6.78 -15.98 -13.66
C ALA A 803 6.59 -16.38 -12.19
N LEU A 804 7.10 -15.59 -11.25
CA LEU A 804 7.00 -15.88 -9.82
C LEU A 804 5.57 -15.70 -9.31
N ASP A 805 4.87 -14.65 -9.77
CA ASP A 805 3.46 -14.43 -9.43
C ASP A 805 2.57 -15.64 -9.83
N SER A 806 2.81 -16.20 -11.02
CA SER A 806 2.11 -17.40 -11.49
C SER A 806 2.48 -18.65 -10.68
N ALA A 807 3.77 -18.82 -10.35
CA ALA A 807 4.24 -19.95 -9.55
C ALA A 807 3.67 -19.91 -8.11
N ILE A 808 3.59 -18.73 -7.51
CA ILE A 808 3.00 -18.53 -6.19
C ILE A 808 1.53 -18.97 -6.20
N ARG A 809 0.73 -18.52 -7.19
CA ARG A 809 -0.67 -18.95 -7.29
C ARG A 809 -0.81 -20.46 -7.49
N LYS A 810 -0.02 -21.06 -8.37
CA LYS A 810 -0.09 -22.51 -8.66
C LYS A 810 0.39 -23.40 -7.51
N SER A 811 1.32 -22.90 -6.70
CA SER A 811 1.84 -23.64 -5.55
C SER A 811 0.87 -23.71 -4.38
N GLY A 812 -0.16 -22.86 -4.35
CA GLY A 812 -1.19 -22.84 -3.30
C GLY A 812 -0.70 -22.33 -1.94
N ILE A 813 0.51 -21.77 -1.84
CA ILE A 813 1.11 -21.38 -0.55
C ILE A 813 0.31 -20.30 0.21
N ASN A 814 -0.53 -19.53 -0.48
CA ASN A 814 -1.41 -18.53 0.13
C ASN A 814 -2.84 -19.04 0.42
N GLU A 815 -3.21 -20.27 0.04
CA GLU A 815 -4.60 -20.77 0.14
C GLU A 815 -5.13 -20.88 1.58
N LYS A 816 -4.22 -20.97 2.55
CA LYS A 816 -4.53 -21.07 3.99
C LYS A 816 -4.81 -19.72 4.67
N LEU A 817 -4.63 -18.61 3.97
CA LEU A 817 -4.72 -17.26 4.56
C LEU A 817 -6.08 -16.63 4.39
N PHE A 818 -6.42 -15.72 5.31
CA PHE A 818 -7.54 -14.80 5.16
C PHE A 818 -8.85 -15.57 4.85
N ILE A 819 -9.06 -16.69 5.54
CA ILE A 819 -10.19 -17.60 5.31
C ILE A 819 -11.54 -16.96 5.63
N ASP A 820 -11.53 -15.91 6.45
CA ASP A 820 -12.71 -15.11 6.81
C ASP A 820 -13.10 -14.09 5.72
N GLN A 821 -12.29 -13.95 4.66
CA GLN A 821 -12.64 -13.12 3.51
C GLN A 821 -13.66 -13.83 2.63
N VAL A 822 -14.61 -13.07 2.10
CA VAL A 822 -15.53 -13.55 1.07
C VAL A 822 -14.88 -13.30 -0.30
N PRO A 823 -14.48 -14.34 -1.06
CA PRO A 823 -13.87 -14.16 -2.36
C PRO A 823 -14.76 -13.36 -3.32
N VAL A 824 -14.13 -12.66 -4.26
CA VAL A 824 -14.82 -11.96 -5.35
C VAL A 824 -14.98 -12.93 -6.51
N ASP A 825 -16.22 -13.19 -6.91
CA ASP A 825 -16.57 -13.95 -8.10
C ASP A 825 -16.72 -13.03 -9.32
N ILE A 826 -16.62 -13.61 -10.52
CA ILE A 826 -16.82 -12.85 -11.77
C ILE A 826 -18.19 -12.17 -11.82
N ARG A 827 -19.23 -12.79 -11.26
CA ARG A 827 -20.59 -12.25 -11.22
C ARG A 827 -20.69 -10.94 -10.44
N ASP A 828 -19.89 -10.79 -9.39
CA ASP A 828 -19.90 -9.64 -8.49
C ASP A 828 -19.35 -8.37 -9.17
N ILE A 829 -18.60 -8.54 -10.25
CA ILE A 829 -17.89 -7.49 -10.99
C ILE A 829 -18.23 -7.49 -12.49
N SER A 830 -19.33 -8.16 -12.88
CA SER A 830 -19.70 -8.36 -14.29
C SER A 830 -20.63 -7.28 -14.86
N ASP A 831 -21.22 -6.43 -14.01
CA ASP A 831 -22.11 -5.36 -14.46
C ASP A 831 -21.30 -4.21 -15.10
N PRO A 832 -21.37 -3.99 -16.42
CA PRO A 832 -20.60 -2.95 -17.11
C PRO A 832 -21.06 -1.52 -16.75
N GLU A 833 -22.25 -1.36 -16.16
CA GLU A 833 -22.70 -0.05 -15.67
C GLU A 833 -22.01 0.34 -14.36
N VAL A 834 -21.48 -0.65 -13.63
CA VAL A 834 -20.77 -0.45 -12.36
C VAL A 834 -19.26 -0.63 -12.52
N TYR A 835 -18.82 -1.62 -13.29
CA TYR A 835 -17.41 -2.02 -13.43
C TYR A 835 -16.92 -1.87 -14.87
N PRO A 836 -15.98 -0.95 -15.16
CA PRO A 836 -15.46 -0.72 -16.51
C PRO A 836 -14.27 -1.65 -16.80
N TYR A 837 -14.38 -2.92 -16.39
CA TYR A 837 -13.26 -3.87 -16.46
C TYR A 837 -13.11 -4.47 -17.85
N THR A 838 -11.91 -4.33 -18.40
CA THR A 838 -11.47 -4.90 -19.66
C THR A 838 -10.95 -6.34 -19.48
N THR A 839 -10.30 -6.60 -18.34
CA THR A 839 -9.81 -7.94 -17.95
C THR A 839 -10.33 -8.27 -16.55
N PRO A 840 -11.61 -8.63 -16.38
CA PRO A 840 -12.23 -8.78 -15.07
C PRO A 840 -11.66 -9.95 -14.25
N GLU A 841 -11.05 -10.96 -14.88
CA GLU A 841 -10.59 -12.15 -14.16
C GLU A 841 -9.51 -11.85 -13.12
N VAL A 842 -8.70 -10.79 -13.32
CA VAL A 842 -7.65 -10.39 -12.37
C VAL A 842 -8.18 -9.69 -11.12
N ALA A 843 -9.47 -9.37 -11.08
CA ALA A 843 -10.16 -8.83 -9.92
C ALA A 843 -10.92 -9.91 -9.12
N THR A 844 -10.93 -11.17 -9.58
CA THR A 844 -11.57 -12.31 -8.88
C THR A 844 -10.62 -12.99 -7.89
N GLY A 845 -11.13 -13.66 -6.86
CA GLY A 845 -10.33 -14.36 -5.84
C GLY A 845 -10.34 -13.67 -4.48
N ASN A 846 -9.31 -13.88 -3.66
CA ASN A 846 -9.28 -13.35 -2.29
C ASN A 846 -9.06 -11.81 -2.33
N PRO A 847 -9.93 -11.00 -1.71
CA PRO A 847 -9.80 -9.54 -1.72
C PRO A 847 -8.61 -9.01 -0.90
N ALA A 848 -8.03 -9.83 -0.02
CA ALA A 848 -6.83 -9.51 0.76
C ALA A 848 -5.51 -9.77 0.00
N GLU A 849 -5.56 -10.21 -1.26
CA GLU A 849 -4.37 -10.32 -2.12
C GLU A 849 -3.56 -9.02 -2.11
N GLY A 850 -2.26 -9.11 -1.78
CA GLY A 850 -1.38 -7.95 -1.62
C GLY A 850 -1.27 -7.40 -0.20
N ALA A 851 -2.00 -7.95 0.79
CA ALA A 851 -1.76 -7.68 2.21
C ALA A 851 -0.35 -8.15 2.66
N PRO A 852 0.17 -7.68 3.80
CA PRO A 852 1.55 -7.98 4.24
C PRO A 852 1.90 -9.47 4.33
N SER A 853 0.99 -10.30 4.88
CA SER A 853 1.21 -11.75 4.98
C SER A 853 0.91 -12.51 3.68
N TRP A 854 0.30 -11.86 2.67
CA TRP A 854 0.10 -12.47 1.36
C TRP A 854 1.40 -12.43 0.58
N ILE A 855 2.03 -13.59 0.35
CA ILE A 855 3.29 -13.66 -0.38
C ILE A 855 3.05 -13.19 -1.82
N THR A 856 3.74 -12.12 -2.22
CA THR A 856 3.74 -11.60 -3.59
C THR A 856 5.05 -11.92 -4.31
N GLN A 857 5.07 -11.73 -5.63
CA GLN A 857 6.29 -11.84 -6.42
C GLN A 857 7.38 -10.88 -5.91
N GLY A 858 7.01 -9.64 -5.57
CA GLY A 858 7.96 -8.67 -5.02
C GLY A 858 8.64 -9.19 -3.75
N ASP A 859 7.90 -9.88 -2.87
CA ASP A 859 8.43 -10.38 -1.60
C ASP A 859 9.46 -11.50 -1.81
N VAL A 860 9.20 -12.39 -2.78
CA VAL A 860 10.19 -13.40 -3.21
C VAL A 860 11.38 -12.74 -3.90
N LEU A 861 11.17 -11.72 -4.73
CA LEU A 861 12.26 -11.02 -5.40
C LEU A 861 13.20 -10.30 -4.44
N LYS A 862 12.69 -9.78 -3.32
CA LYS A 862 13.53 -9.16 -2.27
C LYS A 862 14.60 -10.11 -1.75
N LEU A 863 14.31 -11.40 -1.69
CA LEU A 863 15.26 -12.45 -1.34
C LEU A 863 16.29 -12.71 -2.45
N LEU A 864 15.85 -12.67 -3.72
CA LEU A 864 16.63 -13.10 -4.88
C LEU A 864 17.55 -12.01 -5.45
N GLU A 865 17.08 -10.77 -5.52
CA GLU A 865 17.61 -9.71 -6.37
C GLU A 865 19.08 -9.33 -6.17
N PRO A 866 19.66 -9.34 -4.94
CA PRO A 866 21.08 -9.06 -4.79
C PRO A 866 22.00 -10.03 -5.55
N GLY A 867 21.50 -11.24 -5.88
CA GLY A 867 22.24 -12.27 -6.62
C GLY A 867 21.59 -12.70 -7.94
N ALA A 868 20.36 -12.25 -8.26
CA ALA A 868 19.63 -12.71 -9.43
C ALA A 868 20.24 -12.21 -10.75
N THR A 869 20.40 -13.12 -11.71
CA THR A 869 20.83 -12.81 -13.08
C THR A 869 20.05 -13.66 -14.09
N VAL A 870 20.01 -13.22 -15.35
CA VAL A 870 19.55 -14.03 -16.49
C VAL A 870 20.70 -14.64 -17.29
N ARG A 871 21.93 -14.16 -17.08
CA ARG A 871 23.13 -14.61 -17.76
C ARG A 871 24.15 -15.09 -16.75
N SER A 872 24.71 -16.27 -17.00
CA SER A 872 25.87 -16.76 -16.25
C SER A 872 27.12 -16.11 -16.81
N ASP A 873 28.02 -15.67 -15.94
CA ASP A 873 29.33 -15.11 -16.31
C ASP A 873 30.48 -16.05 -15.95
N THR A 874 30.22 -17.09 -15.16
CA THR A 874 31.15 -18.19 -14.87
C THR A 874 30.63 -19.47 -15.51
N PHE A 875 31.50 -20.15 -16.25
CA PHE A 875 31.19 -21.36 -17.00
C PHE A 875 32.14 -22.48 -16.62
N VAL A 876 31.60 -23.66 -16.35
CA VAL A 876 32.37 -24.91 -16.28
C VAL A 876 32.25 -25.59 -17.64
N ILE A 877 33.35 -25.64 -18.38
CA ILE A 877 33.42 -26.22 -19.72
C ILE A 877 34.10 -27.57 -19.61
N ARG A 878 33.35 -28.65 -19.86
CA ARG A 878 33.90 -30.00 -20.00
C ARG A 878 34.06 -30.36 -21.46
N THR A 879 35.21 -30.91 -21.80
CA THR A 879 35.55 -31.33 -23.17
C THR A 879 36.07 -32.76 -23.16
N MET A 880 35.79 -33.49 -24.24
CA MET A 880 36.32 -34.83 -24.50
C MET A 880 37.14 -34.78 -25.78
N GLY A 881 38.36 -35.31 -25.73
CA GLY A 881 39.22 -35.51 -26.89
C GLY A 881 39.47 -36.99 -27.13
N GLU A 882 39.32 -37.44 -28.37
CA GLU A 882 39.64 -38.81 -28.78
C GLU A 882 40.76 -38.80 -29.83
N ALA A 883 41.82 -39.57 -29.59
CA ALA A 883 42.80 -39.91 -30.62
C ALA A 883 42.33 -41.18 -31.34
N ARG A 884 42.40 -41.19 -32.67
CA ARG A 884 41.97 -42.33 -33.49
C ARG A 884 43.10 -42.85 -34.39
N ASP A 885 43.11 -44.14 -34.66
CA ASP A 885 44.01 -44.73 -35.67
C ASP A 885 43.49 -44.49 -37.10
N ASN A 886 44.27 -44.92 -38.10
CA ASN A 886 43.90 -44.80 -39.53
C ASN A 886 42.65 -45.61 -39.92
N ASN A 887 42.18 -46.51 -39.07
CA ASN A 887 40.98 -47.30 -39.27
C ASN A 887 39.76 -46.72 -38.52
N GLY A 888 39.93 -45.59 -37.80
CA GLY A 888 38.89 -44.93 -37.03
C GLY A 888 38.70 -45.46 -35.61
N ASN A 889 39.52 -46.42 -35.15
CA ASN A 889 39.46 -46.95 -33.79
C ASN A 889 39.99 -45.93 -32.79
N ILE A 890 39.31 -45.78 -31.65
CA ILE A 890 39.76 -44.89 -30.57
C ILE A 890 40.98 -45.50 -29.87
N LEU A 891 42.08 -44.77 -29.87
CA LEU A 891 43.36 -45.13 -29.23
C LEU A 891 43.48 -44.57 -27.80
N ALA A 892 42.92 -43.38 -27.57
CA ALA A 892 42.92 -42.73 -26.27
C ALA A 892 41.75 -41.76 -26.18
N THR A 893 41.16 -41.66 -24.99
CA THR A 893 40.14 -40.67 -24.65
C THR A 893 40.64 -39.86 -23.46
N VAL A 894 40.59 -38.54 -23.56
CA VAL A 894 40.90 -37.63 -22.46
C VAL A 894 39.73 -36.69 -22.22
N TYR A 895 39.51 -36.37 -20.95
CA TYR A 895 38.49 -35.42 -20.53
C TYR A 895 39.18 -34.26 -19.82
N ALA A 896 38.74 -33.04 -20.10
CA ALA A 896 39.26 -31.84 -19.44
C ALA A 896 38.11 -30.93 -19.01
N GLU A 897 38.29 -30.29 -17.86
CA GLU A 897 37.37 -29.30 -17.30
C GLU A 897 38.10 -27.96 -17.15
N ALA A 898 37.51 -26.89 -17.67
CA ALA A 898 37.99 -25.53 -17.52
C ALA A 898 36.92 -24.65 -16.88
N VAL A 899 37.30 -23.82 -15.91
CA VAL A 899 36.44 -22.77 -15.38
C VAL A 899 36.80 -21.47 -16.07
N VAL A 900 35.85 -20.85 -16.76
CA VAL A 900 36.03 -19.60 -17.49
C VAL A 900 35.09 -18.55 -16.92
N GLN A 901 35.59 -17.34 -16.66
CA GLN A 901 34.79 -16.25 -16.08
C GLN A 901 34.91 -14.96 -16.88
N ARG A 902 33.79 -14.26 -17.04
CA ARG A 902 33.71 -12.93 -17.62
C ARG A 902 33.96 -11.87 -16.56
N PHE A 903 34.68 -10.82 -16.92
CA PHE A 903 35.00 -9.69 -16.05
C PHE A 903 34.38 -8.39 -16.57
N PRO A 904 34.28 -7.34 -15.73
CA PRO A 904 33.90 -6.00 -16.19
C PRO A 904 34.80 -5.49 -17.32
N ASP A 905 36.10 -5.78 -17.28
CA ASP A 905 37.08 -5.31 -18.27
C ASP A 905 36.70 -5.64 -19.72
N TYR A 906 36.88 -4.68 -20.63
CA TYR A 906 36.82 -4.93 -22.06
C TYR A 906 38.03 -5.77 -22.54
N VAL A 907 37.93 -6.37 -23.73
CA VAL A 907 39.05 -7.15 -24.33
C VAL A 907 40.26 -6.26 -24.57
N ASP A 908 40.05 -5.09 -25.18
CA ASP A 908 41.00 -3.98 -25.21
C ASP A 908 40.77 -3.08 -23.98
N SER A 909 41.80 -2.99 -23.14
CA SER A 909 41.82 -2.23 -21.90
C SER A 909 42.07 -0.73 -22.09
N SER A 910 42.13 -0.23 -23.33
CA SER A 910 42.18 1.21 -23.61
C SER A 910 40.89 1.94 -23.22
N LEU A 911 39.77 1.22 -23.10
CA LEU A 911 38.50 1.73 -22.60
C LEU A 911 38.26 1.34 -21.15
N ARG A 912 37.66 2.26 -20.39
CA ARG A 912 37.18 1.97 -19.05
C ARG A 912 35.98 1.03 -19.13
N PRO A 913 35.78 0.14 -18.14
CA PRO A 913 34.63 -0.77 -18.15
C PRO A 913 33.26 -0.08 -18.15
N SER A 914 33.20 1.15 -17.63
CA SER A 914 32.02 2.03 -17.58
C SER A 914 31.75 2.81 -18.88
N ASP A 915 32.68 2.85 -19.83
CA ASP A 915 32.49 3.51 -21.12
C ASP A 915 31.47 2.73 -21.99
N TRP A 916 30.57 3.47 -22.65
CA TRP A 916 29.58 2.91 -23.57
C TRP A 916 30.18 2.66 -24.96
N LEU A 917 29.89 1.50 -25.57
CA LEU A 917 30.49 1.09 -26.86
C LEU A 917 29.96 1.87 -28.08
N ASP A 918 28.79 2.50 -27.95
CA ASP A 918 28.11 3.20 -29.04
C ASP A 918 28.65 4.61 -29.28
N SER A 919 29.45 5.16 -28.37
CA SER A 919 29.97 6.53 -28.45
C SER A 919 31.38 6.66 -29.09
N LEU A 920 31.98 5.58 -29.60
CA LEU A 920 33.43 5.57 -29.91
C LEU A 920 33.82 5.02 -31.32
N ASP A 921 34.97 5.47 -31.83
CA ASP A 921 35.53 5.27 -33.20
C ASP A 921 35.97 3.82 -33.54
N GLU A 922 36.45 3.60 -34.78
CA GLU A 922 37.03 2.32 -35.28
C GLU A 922 38.11 1.69 -34.37
N ALA A 923 38.79 2.49 -33.54
CA ALA A 923 39.76 2.01 -32.55
C ALA A 923 39.18 1.00 -31.54
N VAL A 924 37.84 0.94 -31.41
CA VAL A 924 37.10 0.08 -30.48
C VAL A 924 36.50 -1.16 -31.20
N ALA A 925 36.83 -1.39 -32.47
CA ALA A 925 36.27 -2.50 -33.26
C ALA A 925 36.44 -3.88 -32.59
N ILE A 926 37.52 -4.08 -31.84
CA ILE A 926 37.75 -5.34 -31.11
C ILE A 926 36.78 -5.51 -29.93
N ASN A 927 36.49 -4.44 -29.18
CA ASN A 927 35.53 -4.46 -28.08
C ASN A 927 34.09 -4.53 -28.61
N ARG A 928 33.78 -3.94 -29.77
CA ARG A 928 32.48 -4.17 -30.44
C ARG A 928 32.28 -5.61 -30.88
N ARG A 929 33.35 -6.27 -31.33
CA ARG A 929 33.29 -7.65 -31.82
C ARG A 929 33.25 -8.68 -30.69
N PHE A 930 34.06 -8.50 -29.65
CA PHE A 930 34.26 -9.52 -28.61
C PHE A 930 33.77 -9.10 -27.21
N GLY A 931 33.46 -7.82 -27.00
CA GLY A 931 32.89 -7.31 -25.76
C GLY A 931 33.87 -7.36 -24.58
N ARG A 932 33.40 -7.92 -23.47
CA ARG A 932 34.15 -8.01 -22.21
C ARG A 932 35.04 -9.25 -22.18
N LYS A 933 36.15 -9.14 -21.45
CA LYS A 933 37.17 -10.18 -21.33
C LYS A 933 36.66 -11.41 -20.58
N LEU A 934 36.96 -12.57 -21.12
CA LEU A 934 36.86 -13.87 -20.45
C LEU A 934 38.25 -14.32 -20.01
N LYS A 935 38.40 -14.80 -18.77
CA LYS A 935 39.64 -15.39 -18.25
C LYS A 935 39.39 -16.84 -17.85
N MET A 936 40.30 -17.73 -18.21
CA MET A 936 40.33 -19.09 -17.66
C MET A 936 40.87 -19.01 -16.23
N LEU A 937 40.05 -19.40 -15.26
CA LEU A 937 40.40 -19.37 -13.83
C LEU A 937 41.10 -20.67 -13.40
N SER A 938 40.66 -21.80 -13.94
CA SER A 938 41.26 -23.10 -13.68
C SER A 938 41.12 -24.04 -14.87
N PHE A 939 42.02 -25.01 -14.94
CA PHE A 939 42.02 -26.09 -15.92
C PHE A 939 42.51 -27.36 -15.24
N ARG A 940 41.80 -28.47 -15.45
CA ARG A 940 42.22 -29.80 -14.98
C ARG A 940 41.82 -30.90 -15.94
N TRP A 941 42.61 -31.97 -15.97
CA TRP A 941 42.23 -33.22 -16.61
C TRP A 941 41.29 -33.99 -15.67
N LEU A 942 40.26 -34.62 -16.23
CA LEU A 942 39.29 -35.43 -15.49
C LEU A 942 39.64 -36.91 -15.62
N HIS A 943 39.53 -37.64 -14.52
CA HIS A 943 39.54 -39.10 -14.55
C HIS A 943 38.22 -39.62 -15.14
N PRO A 944 38.19 -40.77 -15.85
CA PRO A 944 36.95 -41.32 -16.39
C PRO A 944 35.82 -41.56 -15.38
N SER A 945 36.15 -41.69 -14.08
CA SER A 945 35.15 -41.84 -13.01
C SER A 945 34.46 -40.53 -12.59
N GLU A 946 34.93 -39.38 -13.07
CA GLU A 946 34.39 -38.05 -12.73
C GLU A 946 33.42 -37.49 -13.80
N VAL A 947 33.26 -38.22 -14.91
CA VAL A 947 32.53 -37.79 -16.11
C VAL A 947 31.06 -38.11 -16.02
#